data_AF-A0A224YU00-F1
#
_entry.id   AF-A0A224YU00-F1
#
_cell.length_a   1.000
_cell.length_b   1.000
_cell.length_c   1.000
_cell.angle_alpha   90.00
_cell.angle_beta   90.00
_cell.angle_gamma   90.00
#
_symmetry.space_group_name_H-M   'P 1'
#
loop_
_entity.id
_entity.type
_entity.pdbx_description
1 polymer ?
#
loop_
_entity_poly.entity_id
_entity_poly.type
_entity_poly.pdbx_seq_one_letter_code
_entity_poly.pdbx_strand_id
1 'polypeptide(L)'
;MYRFKSSKYKNATPKVPKKGEGWVLDISVGAPQSFGNHIKASALHKVFSVDNRGGGSLGVLPLDDTGKKSKNCPLLHAHSEFITDFEFCPYDDGLLATCSHDATIKIWRIPDGGVVPNVPQNPELVLQPGKSRIENLSFNPAVDCLLAAATDSALQIWDLVNQSELGTNLKHDELVQSLSWRGDGNQLVSSGRDKKLRVWDPRTPSNSLQAPGHANNRDSRVLWLGNTDYILSTGLGSAREREVCLRDVRRFDIPCTSWSGDSAMGVYIPLYDPDTNMLFLAAKGDTTVNFWEVTFKEPFLSEASKYMGEVQTKGVGLVPKRALKVMDGEVNRVLILGQDCIVPIPYLVPRKTYRDFHADVFPDTQAPSPATTVPDWLAKIPCKPIPKVSLDPARRPKEGLVCTGHQLGSGPTSLAAASQEKDITLVPADYSSEDFGAKILPEKPIPAPKPAPRTKVSRWEDPSASTNGLNGDTPAFPHKTTPRTRSTMSSSTGPSAAPRSARRQPSRNEGRGFKVRVSKYRHLNGSVGNRDTQITNLPPMCKTLPGESEGFRANTERLALPLAISGGHLAILELSKRGRLQSGVVPSLICGTSIMDFAWDPFNNRRIAIACDDGRVRVWTIPEGGLHESLTEPDFELKGHTEKVHFVKFHPTAAGVLASGSHDLTVIIWDMETRECKICLQGHTDQIFSLAWDPDGVFLATLCKDQKLRVYDPRRSELPVREGLGPTGTRGARVTWVLGGSHLVTTGFNKVSERQVSLYDSKSLSAPLTTEGIDVSPAILIPFYDEDSSTLFLTGKGDSTIFAFEVALDAPYLFPLSHYKCPGGPHQAVAFLPKLACSVAEVEFACAFRLTTTSVEPLSFRVPRLRSELFQDDLFPDTRVTWQPALTSEEWFVGVTRAPKYVSMRPPDMECLSEAPEVRPPAPHVPRLPQDVSLDFEGDLTLSSSVIESNREKEEQIINSMKSKITNHHDALPQDMFEGVDPKEWDEDV
;
A
#
# COMPACT_ATOMS: atom_id res chain seq x y z
N MET A 1 6.88 -18.58 23.80
CA MET A 1 7.90 -18.59 22.73
C MET A 1 7.17 -18.75 21.40
N TYR A 2 7.04 -17.69 20.61
CA TYR A 2 6.27 -17.69 19.36
C TYR A 2 7.11 -17.07 18.24
N ARG A 3 7.60 -17.89 17.30
CA ARG A 3 8.27 -17.37 16.09
C ARG A 3 7.28 -16.54 15.28
N PHE A 4 7.62 -15.29 14.99
CA PHE A 4 6.91 -14.51 13.97
C PHE A 4 7.11 -15.18 12.61
N LYS A 5 6.05 -15.77 12.07
CA LYS A 5 6.05 -16.27 10.68
C LYS A 5 5.93 -15.04 9.78
N SER A 6 7.04 -14.61 9.20
CA SER A 6 7.06 -13.51 8.22
C SER A 6 6.08 -13.83 7.08
N SER A 7 5.21 -12.87 6.73
CA SER A 7 4.29 -13.11 5.63
C SER A 7 5.03 -13.10 4.30
N LYS A 8 4.75 -14.10 3.48
CA LYS A 8 5.32 -14.25 2.14
C LYS A 8 4.69 -13.29 1.13
N TYR A 9 3.54 -12.70 1.45
CA TYR A 9 2.71 -11.93 0.53
C TYR A 9 2.69 -10.43 0.84
N LYS A 10 3.23 -9.98 1.98
CA LYS A 10 3.22 -8.56 2.40
C LYS A 10 3.90 -7.63 1.39
N ASN A 11 4.88 -8.13 0.64
CA ASN A 11 5.57 -7.40 -0.43
C ASN A 11 5.00 -7.69 -1.84
N ALA A 12 3.80 -8.27 -1.97
CA ALA A 12 3.17 -8.52 -3.26
C ALA A 12 2.71 -7.20 -3.89
N THR A 13 3.24 -6.87 -5.06
CA THR A 13 3.02 -5.57 -5.73
C THR A 13 2.02 -5.70 -6.89
N PRO A 14 1.08 -4.75 -7.03
CA PRO A 14 0.18 -4.70 -8.19
C PRO A 14 0.96 -4.26 -9.44
N LYS A 15 0.89 -5.04 -10.53
CA LYS A 15 1.59 -4.76 -11.80
C LYS A 15 0.59 -4.62 -12.95
N VAL A 16 -0.15 -3.52 -12.95
CA VAL A 16 -1.20 -3.27 -13.95
C VAL A 16 -0.59 -3.10 -15.35
N PRO A 17 -1.07 -3.83 -16.37
CA PRO A 17 -0.61 -3.64 -17.75
C PRO A 17 -0.98 -2.26 -18.28
N LYS A 18 -0.25 -1.74 -19.28
CA LYS A 18 -0.56 -0.43 -19.88
C LYS A 18 -1.93 -0.46 -20.56
N LYS A 19 -2.61 0.69 -20.60
CA LYS A 19 -3.91 0.84 -21.27
C LYS A 19 -3.77 0.49 -22.77
N GLY A 20 -4.42 -0.61 -23.17
CA GLY A 20 -4.33 -1.19 -24.52
C GLY A 20 -3.43 -2.44 -24.64
N GLU A 21 -2.49 -2.65 -23.71
CA GLU A 21 -1.59 -3.81 -23.66
C GLU A 21 -2.02 -4.79 -22.56
N GLY A 22 -3.30 -5.23 -22.59
CA GLY A 22 -3.84 -6.20 -21.62
C GLY A 22 -5.21 -5.84 -21.03
N TRP A 23 -5.73 -4.65 -21.32
CA TRP A 23 -7.06 -4.22 -20.90
C TRP A 23 -8.12 -4.71 -21.89
N VAL A 24 -9.34 -4.98 -21.42
CA VAL A 24 -10.52 -4.99 -22.30
C VAL A 24 -11.00 -3.55 -22.44
N LEU A 25 -11.30 -3.09 -23.66
CA LEU A 25 -11.70 -1.73 -23.97
C LEU A 25 -12.96 -1.69 -24.85
N ASP A 26 -13.59 -0.53 -24.95
CA ASP A 26 -14.78 -0.26 -25.78
C ASP A 26 -15.95 -1.23 -25.46
N ILE A 27 -16.14 -1.58 -24.18
CA ILE A 27 -17.37 -2.24 -23.68
C ILE A 27 -18.36 -1.19 -23.15
N SER A 28 -19.59 -1.58 -22.83
CA SER A 28 -20.59 -0.69 -22.22
C SER A 28 -21.14 -1.30 -20.94
N VAL A 29 -20.90 -0.66 -19.79
CA VAL A 29 -21.29 -1.14 -18.46
C VAL A 29 -22.32 -0.20 -17.85
N GLY A 30 -23.45 -0.74 -17.39
CA GLY A 30 -24.53 0.07 -16.79
C GLY A 30 -24.14 0.66 -15.44
N ALA A 31 -25.08 1.37 -14.80
CA ALA A 31 -24.99 1.73 -13.38
C ALA A 31 -25.64 0.60 -12.55
N PRO A 32 -24.88 -0.35 -11.97
CA PRO A 32 -25.47 -1.60 -11.50
C PRO A 32 -26.09 -1.44 -10.10
N GLN A 33 -27.40 -1.67 -9.99
CA GLN A 33 -28.18 -1.30 -8.80
C GLN A 33 -28.22 -2.37 -7.70
N SER A 34 -27.85 -3.62 -7.97
CA SER A 34 -27.86 -4.72 -6.98
C SER A 34 -26.59 -4.78 -6.12
N PHE A 35 -26.64 -5.69 -5.14
CA PHE A 35 -25.51 -6.07 -4.29
C PHE A 35 -24.57 -7.09 -4.96
N GLY A 36 -24.62 -7.28 -6.28
CA GLY A 36 -23.68 -8.14 -7.00
C GLY A 36 -22.23 -7.62 -7.01
N ASN A 37 -21.30 -8.47 -7.43
CA ASN A 37 -19.90 -8.10 -7.70
C ASN A 37 -19.71 -7.48 -9.10
N HIS A 38 -20.66 -7.72 -10.01
CA HIS A 38 -20.72 -7.25 -11.40
C HIS A 38 -19.61 -7.69 -12.35
N ILE A 39 -18.56 -8.35 -11.85
CA ILE A 39 -17.62 -9.15 -12.64
C ILE A 39 -17.15 -10.34 -11.81
N LYS A 40 -17.13 -11.54 -12.40
CA LYS A 40 -16.57 -12.78 -11.83
C LYS A 40 -15.86 -13.59 -12.93
N ALA A 41 -15.00 -14.52 -12.53
CA ALA A 41 -14.19 -15.31 -13.45
C ALA A 41 -14.09 -16.78 -13.03
N SER A 42 -14.13 -17.68 -14.00
CA SER A 42 -13.64 -19.06 -13.87
C SER A 42 -12.18 -19.14 -14.32
N ALA A 43 -11.59 -20.33 -14.41
CA ALA A 43 -10.27 -20.49 -15.00
C ALA A 43 -10.24 -20.26 -16.53
N LEU A 44 -11.41 -20.22 -17.20
CA LEU A 44 -11.56 -20.10 -18.65
C LEU A 44 -12.21 -18.80 -19.10
N HIS A 45 -13.17 -18.31 -18.33
CA HIS A 45 -14.09 -17.26 -18.73
C HIS A 45 -14.14 -16.13 -17.71
N LYS A 46 -14.45 -14.92 -18.17
CA LYS A 46 -14.87 -13.79 -17.34
C LYS A 46 -16.22 -13.28 -17.80
N VAL A 47 -17.09 -13.03 -16.84
CA VAL A 47 -18.48 -12.61 -17.05
C VAL A 47 -18.70 -11.30 -16.31
N PHE A 48 -19.35 -10.34 -16.96
CA PHE A 48 -19.56 -8.99 -16.41
C PHE A 48 -20.91 -8.40 -16.80
N SER A 49 -21.44 -7.53 -15.93
CA SER A 49 -22.65 -6.76 -16.21
C SER A 49 -22.44 -5.78 -17.37
N VAL A 50 -23.38 -5.73 -18.32
CA VAL A 50 -23.36 -4.77 -19.44
C VAL A 50 -24.53 -3.80 -19.38
N ASP A 51 -24.40 -2.64 -20.01
CA ASP A 51 -25.52 -1.74 -20.25
C ASP A 51 -26.35 -2.25 -21.44
N ASN A 52 -27.52 -2.82 -21.15
CA ASN A 52 -28.54 -3.15 -22.13
C ASN A 52 -29.87 -2.58 -21.62
N ARG A 53 -30.71 -2.00 -22.50
CA ARG A 53 -31.90 -1.23 -22.12
C ARG A 53 -33.01 -2.04 -21.42
N GLY A 54 -32.83 -3.36 -21.25
CA GLY A 54 -33.67 -4.25 -20.43
C GLY A 54 -32.93 -4.99 -19.28
N GLY A 55 -31.64 -4.73 -19.04
CA GLY A 55 -30.86 -5.28 -17.91
C GLY A 55 -30.55 -6.79 -17.92
N GLY A 56 -31.25 -7.59 -18.71
CA GLY A 56 -31.19 -9.06 -18.73
C GLY A 56 -30.05 -9.67 -19.54
N SER A 57 -28.87 -9.05 -19.59
CA SER A 57 -27.74 -9.56 -20.40
C SER A 57 -26.40 -9.38 -19.71
N LEU A 58 -25.48 -10.33 -19.95
CA LEU A 58 -24.09 -10.30 -19.46
C LEU A 58 -23.11 -10.32 -20.63
N GLY A 59 -22.01 -9.61 -20.50
CA GLY A 59 -20.86 -9.77 -21.38
C GLY A 59 -20.07 -11.00 -20.97
N VAL A 60 -19.72 -11.86 -21.93
CA VAL A 60 -18.93 -13.08 -21.71
C VAL A 60 -17.71 -13.07 -22.61
N LEU A 61 -16.52 -13.21 -22.03
CA LEU A 61 -15.25 -13.25 -22.76
C LEU A 61 -14.36 -14.38 -22.20
N PRO A 62 -13.44 -14.95 -23.00
CA PRO A 62 -12.34 -15.74 -22.46
C PRO A 62 -11.51 -14.93 -21.45
N LEU A 63 -10.96 -15.60 -20.44
CA LEU A 63 -10.29 -14.95 -19.30
C LEU A 63 -9.10 -14.07 -19.74
N ASP A 64 -8.25 -14.57 -20.63
CA ASP A 64 -7.09 -13.85 -21.16
C ASP A 64 -7.41 -12.97 -22.39
N ASP A 65 -8.69 -12.81 -22.77
CA ASP A 65 -9.08 -11.96 -23.91
C ASP A 65 -8.90 -10.46 -23.60
N THR A 66 -8.36 -9.69 -24.55
CA THR A 66 -7.96 -8.28 -24.34
C THR A 66 -8.21 -7.43 -25.59
N GLY A 67 -7.93 -6.13 -25.52
CA GLY A 67 -8.15 -5.17 -26.60
C GLY A 67 -9.59 -4.65 -26.69
N LYS A 68 -9.88 -3.96 -27.79
CA LYS A 68 -11.16 -3.30 -28.06
C LYS A 68 -12.23 -4.31 -28.47
N LYS A 69 -13.42 -4.24 -27.88
CA LYS A 69 -14.57 -5.13 -28.18
C LYS A 69 -15.63 -4.46 -29.03
N SER A 70 -15.92 -3.18 -28.80
CA SER A 70 -16.91 -2.39 -29.55
C SER A 70 -18.30 -3.08 -29.56
N LYS A 71 -19.09 -2.91 -30.64
CA LYS A 71 -20.43 -3.50 -30.78
C LYS A 71 -20.46 -5.03 -30.88
N ASN A 72 -19.30 -5.70 -30.94
CA ASN A 72 -19.18 -7.14 -31.14
C ASN A 72 -18.83 -7.91 -29.86
N CYS A 73 -18.99 -7.31 -28.68
CA CYS A 73 -18.87 -8.05 -27.41
C CYS A 73 -19.89 -9.20 -27.38
N PRO A 74 -19.49 -10.46 -27.11
CA PRO A 74 -20.44 -11.55 -26.96
C PRO A 74 -21.34 -11.32 -25.75
N LEU A 75 -22.65 -11.42 -25.97
CA LEU A 75 -23.67 -11.22 -24.94
C LEU A 75 -24.42 -12.52 -24.67
N LEU A 76 -24.50 -12.90 -23.40
CA LEU A 76 -25.44 -13.90 -22.92
C LEU A 76 -26.74 -13.20 -22.52
N HIS A 77 -27.79 -13.38 -23.33
CA HIS A 77 -29.13 -12.83 -23.05
C HIS A 77 -29.89 -13.72 -22.06
N ALA A 78 -29.44 -13.71 -20.79
CA ALA A 78 -29.87 -14.69 -19.81
C ALA A 78 -31.30 -14.50 -19.28
N HIS A 79 -31.75 -13.27 -19.06
CA HIS A 79 -32.98 -12.98 -18.31
C HIS A 79 -33.87 -11.96 -19.02
N SER A 80 -35.15 -11.91 -18.64
CA SER A 80 -36.09 -10.89 -19.16
C SER A 80 -36.00 -9.57 -18.41
N GLU A 81 -35.43 -9.57 -17.21
CA GLU A 81 -35.21 -8.38 -16.38
C GLU A 81 -33.75 -8.28 -15.89
N PHE A 82 -33.44 -7.25 -15.11
CA PHE A 82 -32.13 -6.97 -14.55
C PHE A 82 -31.52 -8.19 -13.82
N ILE A 83 -30.26 -8.49 -14.13
CA ILE A 83 -29.49 -9.58 -13.49
C ILE A 83 -28.83 -9.04 -12.22
N THR A 84 -29.19 -9.62 -11.08
CA THR A 84 -28.78 -9.14 -9.75
C THR A 84 -27.42 -9.69 -9.33
N ASP A 85 -27.17 -10.97 -9.58
CA ASP A 85 -25.90 -11.64 -9.32
C ASP A 85 -25.73 -12.85 -10.26
N PHE A 86 -24.50 -13.35 -10.34
CA PHE A 86 -24.12 -14.51 -11.12
C PHE A 86 -22.87 -15.14 -10.52
N GLU A 87 -22.72 -16.46 -10.58
CA GLU A 87 -21.60 -17.19 -9.94
C GLU A 87 -21.15 -18.36 -10.81
N PHE A 88 -19.85 -18.65 -10.83
CA PHE A 88 -19.31 -19.83 -11.53
C PHE A 88 -19.32 -21.06 -10.62
N CYS A 89 -19.52 -22.24 -11.18
CA CYS A 89 -19.33 -23.49 -10.45
C CYS A 89 -17.85 -23.66 -10.08
N PRO A 90 -17.50 -23.99 -8.81
CA PRO A 90 -16.09 -24.22 -8.44
C PRO A 90 -15.49 -25.49 -9.08
N TYR A 91 -16.34 -26.42 -9.54
CA TYR A 91 -15.96 -27.71 -10.13
C TYR A 91 -16.03 -27.74 -11.66
N ASP A 92 -16.80 -26.84 -12.30
CA ASP A 92 -16.94 -26.76 -13.76
C ASP A 92 -16.68 -25.33 -14.25
N ASP A 93 -15.56 -25.12 -14.96
CA ASP A 93 -15.12 -23.79 -15.40
C ASP A 93 -15.97 -23.21 -16.55
N GLY A 94 -16.88 -24.00 -17.14
CA GLY A 94 -17.88 -23.59 -18.12
C GLY A 94 -19.27 -23.33 -17.52
N LEU A 95 -19.57 -23.82 -16.32
CA LEU A 95 -20.92 -23.74 -15.73
C LEU A 95 -21.14 -22.44 -14.94
N LEU A 96 -22.10 -21.62 -15.38
CA LEU A 96 -22.47 -20.33 -14.80
C LEU A 96 -23.91 -20.37 -14.27
N ALA A 97 -24.14 -19.96 -13.03
CA ALA A 97 -25.47 -19.64 -12.51
C ALA A 97 -25.74 -18.13 -12.61
N THR A 98 -26.94 -17.73 -12.99
CA THR A 98 -27.41 -16.33 -13.03
C THR A 98 -28.76 -16.19 -12.32
N CYS A 99 -29.01 -15.07 -11.64
CA CYS A 99 -30.31 -14.75 -11.05
C CYS A 99 -30.77 -13.33 -11.40
N SER A 100 -32.08 -13.09 -11.32
CA SER A 100 -32.69 -11.84 -11.78
C SER A 100 -33.90 -11.41 -10.95
N HIS A 101 -34.33 -10.17 -11.18
CA HIS A 101 -35.65 -9.68 -10.80
C HIS A 101 -36.81 -10.45 -11.46
N ASP A 102 -36.57 -11.18 -12.57
CA ASP A 102 -37.57 -12.06 -13.20
C ASP A 102 -37.97 -13.30 -12.37
N ALA A 103 -37.48 -13.38 -11.12
CA ALA A 103 -37.71 -14.45 -10.15
C ALA A 103 -37.22 -15.84 -10.59
N THR A 104 -36.33 -15.92 -11.58
CA THR A 104 -35.69 -17.18 -12.01
C THR A 104 -34.21 -17.24 -11.68
N ILE A 105 -33.72 -18.45 -11.44
CA ILE A 105 -32.30 -18.82 -11.48
C ILE A 105 -32.10 -19.64 -12.76
N LYS A 106 -31.04 -19.35 -13.52
CA LYS A 106 -30.71 -20.08 -14.74
C LYS A 106 -29.27 -20.57 -14.69
N ILE A 107 -29.07 -21.82 -15.09
CA ILE A 107 -27.75 -22.45 -15.19
C ILE A 107 -27.38 -22.55 -16.68
N TRP A 108 -26.16 -22.16 -17.02
CA TRP A 108 -25.66 -22.05 -18.39
C TRP A 108 -24.34 -22.78 -18.53
N ARG A 109 -24.17 -23.52 -19.62
CA ARG A 109 -22.87 -24.04 -20.04
C ARG A 109 -22.28 -23.12 -21.11
N ILE A 110 -21.18 -22.46 -20.75
CA ILE A 110 -20.41 -21.60 -21.65
C ILE A 110 -19.41 -22.49 -22.42
N PRO A 111 -19.44 -22.53 -23.76
CA PRO A 111 -18.46 -23.29 -24.55
C PRO A 111 -17.05 -22.75 -24.37
N ASP A 112 -16.02 -23.60 -24.48
CA ASP A 112 -14.60 -23.23 -24.29
C ASP A 112 -14.10 -22.08 -25.20
N GLY A 113 -14.73 -21.90 -26.36
CA GLY A 113 -14.48 -20.78 -27.27
C GLY A 113 -15.16 -19.46 -26.87
N GLY A 114 -15.84 -19.42 -25.72
CA GLY A 114 -16.74 -18.35 -25.32
C GLY A 114 -18.12 -18.42 -26.00
N VAL A 115 -18.95 -17.41 -25.73
CA VAL A 115 -20.27 -17.28 -26.37
C VAL A 115 -20.11 -16.83 -27.83
N VAL A 116 -20.75 -17.53 -28.76
CA VAL A 116 -20.80 -17.11 -30.17
C VAL A 116 -21.86 -16.02 -30.36
N PRO A 117 -21.52 -14.84 -30.91
CA PRO A 117 -22.51 -13.79 -31.16
C PRO A 117 -23.66 -14.25 -32.08
N ASN A 118 -24.88 -13.83 -31.77
CA ASN A 118 -26.11 -14.14 -32.50
C ASN A 118 -26.55 -15.62 -32.51
N VAL A 119 -25.90 -16.50 -31.74
CA VAL A 119 -26.38 -17.87 -31.50
C VAL A 119 -27.19 -17.88 -30.18
N PRO A 120 -28.49 -18.23 -30.19
CA PRO A 120 -29.25 -18.37 -28.96
C PRO A 120 -28.63 -19.44 -28.06
N GLN A 121 -28.24 -19.05 -26.85
CA GLN A 121 -27.88 -19.98 -25.79
C GLN A 121 -29.15 -20.38 -25.05
N ASN A 122 -29.33 -21.67 -24.80
CA ASN A 122 -30.38 -22.18 -23.92
C ASN A 122 -29.77 -22.49 -22.56
N PRO A 123 -30.44 -22.19 -21.43
CA PRO A 123 -30.00 -22.64 -20.12
C PRO A 123 -30.15 -24.16 -20.02
N GLU A 124 -29.19 -24.82 -19.35
CA GLU A 124 -29.28 -26.25 -19.02
C GLU A 124 -30.39 -26.51 -17.99
N LEU A 125 -30.62 -25.55 -17.08
CA LEU A 125 -31.62 -25.62 -16.03
C LEU A 125 -32.23 -24.24 -15.77
N VAL A 126 -33.55 -24.20 -15.56
CA VAL A 126 -34.28 -23.02 -15.09
C VAL A 126 -35.01 -23.39 -13.81
N LEU A 127 -34.67 -22.73 -12.70
CA LEU A 127 -35.38 -22.85 -11.43
C LEU A 127 -36.21 -21.58 -11.19
N GLN A 128 -37.38 -21.73 -10.60
CA GLN A 128 -38.24 -20.62 -10.20
C GLN A 128 -38.59 -20.76 -8.71
N PRO A 129 -37.72 -20.26 -7.80
CA PRO A 129 -37.86 -20.48 -6.35
C PRO A 129 -39.09 -19.84 -5.71
N GLY A 130 -39.77 -18.94 -6.42
CA GLY A 130 -40.98 -18.27 -5.97
C GLY A 130 -41.41 -17.16 -6.91
N LYS A 131 -42.15 -16.18 -6.39
CA LYS A 131 -42.56 -14.95 -7.11
C LYS A 131 -41.74 -13.71 -6.73
N SER A 132 -40.76 -13.88 -5.83
CA SER A 132 -39.92 -12.79 -5.33
C SER A 132 -38.64 -12.67 -6.15
N ARG A 133 -38.13 -11.44 -6.30
CA ARG A 133 -36.81 -11.20 -6.90
C ARG A 133 -35.70 -11.88 -6.10
N ILE A 134 -34.66 -12.29 -6.81
CA ILE A 134 -33.49 -12.98 -6.27
C ILE A 134 -32.32 -11.99 -6.25
N GLU A 135 -31.53 -11.95 -5.17
CA GLU A 135 -30.53 -10.89 -4.96
C GLU A 135 -29.08 -11.39 -5.07
N ASN A 136 -28.80 -12.60 -4.59
CA ASN A 136 -27.45 -13.18 -4.52
C ASN A 136 -27.49 -14.69 -4.81
N LEU A 137 -26.37 -15.21 -5.36
CA LEU A 137 -26.11 -16.64 -5.54
C LEU A 137 -24.77 -17.04 -4.92
N SER A 138 -24.68 -18.26 -4.42
CA SER A 138 -23.38 -18.87 -4.08
C SER A 138 -23.42 -20.39 -4.15
N PHE A 139 -22.59 -20.99 -5.01
CA PHE A 139 -22.38 -22.43 -5.06
C PHE A 139 -21.71 -22.93 -3.77
N ASN A 140 -22.03 -24.15 -3.38
CA ASN A 140 -21.42 -24.77 -2.21
C ASN A 140 -19.94 -25.17 -2.49
N PRO A 141 -18.99 -24.77 -1.63
CA PRO A 141 -17.56 -25.02 -1.87
C PRO A 141 -17.08 -26.44 -1.55
N ALA A 142 -17.94 -27.33 -1.02
CA ALA A 142 -17.59 -28.74 -0.76
C ALA A 142 -18.48 -29.76 -1.49
N VAL A 143 -19.70 -29.37 -1.88
CA VAL A 143 -20.71 -30.23 -2.51
C VAL A 143 -20.99 -29.77 -3.92
N ASP A 144 -20.93 -30.68 -4.89
CA ASP A 144 -21.31 -30.39 -6.27
C ASP A 144 -22.83 -30.22 -6.44
N CYS A 145 -23.23 -29.43 -7.45
CA CYS A 145 -24.63 -29.19 -7.82
C CYS A 145 -25.53 -28.68 -6.67
N LEU A 146 -24.96 -28.04 -5.65
CA LEU A 146 -25.68 -27.44 -4.52
C LEU A 146 -25.53 -25.92 -4.52
N LEU A 147 -26.65 -25.18 -4.56
CA LEU A 147 -26.69 -23.73 -4.76
C LEU A 147 -27.49 -23.03 -3.65
N ALA A 148 -26.90 -22.00 -3.03
CA ALA A 148 -27.64 -21.06 -2.18
C ALA A 148 -28.14 -19.86 -3.00
N ALA A 149 -29.38 -19.45 -2.75
CA ALA A 149 -29.98 -18.25 -3.32
C ALA A 149 -30.68 -17.41 -2.24
N ALA A 150 -30.50 -16.08 -2.30
CA ALA A 150 -31.27 -15.14 -1.47
C ALA A 150 -32.47 -14.58 -2.24
N THR A 151 -33.67 -14.73 -1.69
CA THR A 151 -34.94 -14.29 -2.29
C THR A 151 -35.65 -13.29 -1.36
N ASP A 152 -35.55 -12.00 -1.68
CA ASP A 152 -35.97 -10.87 -0.84
C ASP A 152 -35.52 -11.05 0.64
N SER A 153 -36.37 -11.53 1.55
CA SER A 153 -36.02 -11.78 2.97
C SER A 153 -35.64 -13.24 3.33
N ALA A 154 -35.69 -14.19 2.39
CA ALA A 154 -35.42 -15.61 2.64
C ALA A 154 -34.12 -16.10 1.98
N LEU A 155 -33.60 -17.23 2.49
CA LEU A 155 -32.48 -17.97 1.92
C LEU A 155 -32.97 -19.38 1.58
N GLN A 156 -32.71 -19.84 0.36
CA GLN A 156 -33.16 -21.12 -0.16
C GLN A 156 -31.95 -21.92 -0.67
N ILE A 157 -31.92 -23.21 -0.36
CA ILE A 157 -30.85 -24.13 -0.80
C ILE A 157 -31.42 -25.10 -1.82
N TRP A 158 -30.81 -25.16 -3.00
CA TRP A 158 -31.27 -25.90 -4.16
C TRP A 158 -30.33 -27.03 -4.53
N ASP A 159 -30.89 -28.23 -4.65
CA ASP A 159 -30.29 -29.36 -5.36
C ASP A 159 -30.54 -29.18 -6.86
N LEU A 160 -29.48 -28.96 -7.64
CA LEU A 160 -29.59 -28.74 -9.09
C LEU A 160 -29.79 -30.05 -9.87
N VAL A 161 -29.48 -31.21 -9.29
CA VAL A 161 -29.70 -32.53 -9.91
C VAL A 161 -31.18 -32.91 -9.78
N ASN A 162 -31.71 -32.85 -8.56
CA ASN A 162 -33.10 -33.19 -8.23
C ASN A 162 -34.09 -32.03 -8.46
N GLN A 163 -33.60 -30.84 -8.81
CA GLN A 163 -34.39 -29.62 -9.02
C GLN A 163 -35.29 -29.24 -7.82
N SER A 164 -34.81 -29.47 -6.60
CA SER A 164 -35.60 -29.37 -5.37
C SER A 164 -34.98 -28.44 -4.33
N GLU A 165 -35.85 -27.79 -3.56
CA GLU A 165 -35.47 -26.98 -2.41
C GLU A 165 -35.30 -27.87 -1.17
N LEU A 166 -34.12 -27.82 -0.56
CA LEU A 166 -33.74 -28.69 0.57
C LEU A 166 -33.94 -28.03 1.94
N GLY A 167 -33.68 -26.73 2.03
CA GLY A 167 -33.63 -25.99 3.28
C GLY A 167 -34.81 -25.05 3.45
N THR A 168 -35.79 -25.42 4.28
CA THR A 168 -36.91 -24.52 4.60
C THR A 168 -36.62 -23.70 5.86
N ASN A 169 -37.10 -22.45 5.86
CA ASN A 169 -37.14 -21.54 7.02
C ASN A 169 -35.85 -20.80 7.44
N LEU A 170 -34.94 -20.52 6.51
CA LEU A 170 -33.83 -19.56 6.71
C LEU A 170 -34.29 -18.14 6.31
N LYS A 171 -34.44 -17.21 7.26
CA LYS A 171 -35.08 -15.89 7.01
C LYS A 171 -34.47 -14.72 7.79
N HIS A 172 -34.37 -13.58 7.14
CA HIS A 172 -34.17 -12.26 7.75
C HIS A 172 -35.52 -11.55 7.96
N ASP A 173 -35.52 -10.47 8.76
CA ASP A 173 -36.73 -9.66 8.97
C ASP A 173 -36.98 -8.67 7.80
N GLU A 174 -35.92 -8.36 7.05
CA GLU A 174 -35.93 -7.55 5.82
C GLU A 174 -35.06 -8.21 4.73
N LEU A 175 -34.85 -7.49 3.63
CA LEU A 175 -34.01 -7.86 2.48
C LEU A 175 -32.61 -8.39 2.89
N VAL A 176 -32.25 -9.58 2.41
CA VAL A 176 -30.89 -10.12 2.44
C VAL A 176 -30.01 -9.36 1.45
N GLN A 177 -28.81 -8.97 1.86
CA GLN A 177 -27.89 -8.12 1.08
C GLN A 177 -26.63 -8.85 0.60
N SER A 178 -26.22 -9.91 1.30
CA SER A 178 -25.05 -10.72 0.96
C SER A 178 -25.11 -12.06 1.68
N LEU A 179 -24.52 -13.09 1.07
CA LEU A 179 -24.37 -14.42 1.66
C LEU A 179 -23.02 -15.03 1.27
N SER A 180 -22.48 -15.91 2.12
CA SER A 180 -21.20 -16.59 1.88
C SER A 180 -21.16 -17.93 2.63
N TRP A 181 -20.76 -19.00 1.94
CA TRP A 181 -20.53 -20.32 2.56
C TRP A 181 -19.22 -20.35 3.34
N ARG A 182 -19.22 -21.08 4.48
CA ARG A 182 -18.00 -21.61 5.10
C ARG A 182 -17.29 -22.51 4.10
N GLY A 183 -15.97 -22.51 4.13
CA GLY A 183 -15.14 -23.30 3.20
C GLY A 183 -15.39 -24.81 3.23
N ASP A 184 -16.02 -25.39 4.25
CA ASP A 184 -16.42 -26.80 4.30
C ASP A 184 -17.83 -27.08 3.72
N GLY A 185 -18.54 -26.05 3.26
CA GLY A 185 -19.90 -26.17 2.72
C GLY A 185 -20.98 -26.54 3.74
N ASN A 186 -20.69 -26.58 5.05
CA ASN A 186 -21.63 -27.00 6.08
C ASN A 186 -22.50 -25.85 6.62
N GLN A 187 -21.91 -24.66 6.69
CA GLN A 187 -22.53 -23.46 7.23
C GLN A 187 -22.48 -22.33 6.21
N LEU A 188 -23.41 -21.38 6.30
CA LEU A 188 -23.36 -20.13 5.55
C LEU A 188 -23.68 -18.95 6.47
N VAL A 189 -23.11 -17.80 6.15
CA VAL A 189 -23.42 -16.52 6.80
C VAL A 189 -24.16 -15.61 5.82
N SER A 190 -25.11 -14.83 6.33
CA SER A 190 -25.81 -13.78 5.59
C SER A 190 -25.85 -12.47 6.35
N SER A 191 -25.89 -11.36 5.60
CA SER A 191 -26.21 -10.02 6.09
C SER A 191 -27.56 -9.57 5.54
N GLY A 192 -28.28 -8.75 6.31
CA GLY A 192 -29.55 -8.18 5.87
C GLY A 192 -29.76 -6.73 6.28
N ARG A 193 -30.72 -6.12 5.59
CA ARG A 193 -31.18 -4.74 5.79
C ARG A 193 -31.82 -4.52 7.18
N ASP A 194 -32.19 -5.60 7.84
CA ASP A 194 -32.57 -5.68 9.25
C ASP A 194 -31.39 -5.45 10.23
N LYS A 195 -30.21 -5.08 9.72
CA LYS A 195 -28.98 -4.76 10.46
C LYS A 195 -28.48 -5.92 11.30
N LYS A 196 -28.69 -7.15 10.83
CA LYS A 196 -28.28 -8.38 11.51
C LYS A 196 -27.39 -9.21 10.59
N LEU A 197 -26.40 -9.85 11.21
CA LEU A 197 -25.67 -10.96 10.61
C LEU A 197 -26.25 -12.25 11.19
N ARG A 198 -26.45 -13.27 10.35
CA ARG A 198 -26.91 -14.59 10.79
C ARG A 198 -26.03 -15.70 10.21
N VAL A 199 -25.69 -16.69 11.04
CA VAL A 199 -25.01 -17.93 10.64
C VAL A 199 -26.02 -19.06 10.70
N TRP A 200 -26.04 -19.89 9.66
CA TRP A 200 -26.99 -20.97 9.45
C TRP A 200 -26.26 -22.28 9.16
N ASP A 201 -26.76 -23.40 9.69
CA ASP A 201 -26.56 -24.72 9.08
C ASP A 201 -27.87 -25.11 8.40
N PRO A 202 -27.96 -25.12 7.05
CA PRO A 202 -29.21 -25.40 6.35
C PRO A 202 -29.79 -26.80 6.61
N ARG A 203 -28.99 -27.73 7.13
CA ARG A 203 -29.39 -29.09 7.51
C ARG A 203 -29.89 -29.16 8.96
N THR A 204 -29.89 -28.03 9.67
CA THR A 204 -30.45 -27.85 11.02
C THR A 204 -30.97 -26.40 11.16
N PRO A 205 -32.00 -26.00 10.38
CA PRO A 205 -32.44 -24.61 10.28
C PRO A 205 -32.97 -24.02 11.61
N SER A 206 -33.26 -24.85 12.61
CA SER A 206 -33.57 -24.41 13.98
C SER A 206 -32.40 -23.73 14.70
N ASN A 207 -31.16 -24.01 14.30
CA ASN A 207 -29.96 -23.57 14.99
C ASN A 207 -29.27 -22.47 14.16
N SER A 208 -29.68 -21.23 14.39
CA SER A 208 -29.01 -20.05 13.83
C SER A 208 -28.34 -19.23 14.93
N LEU A 209 -27.16 -18.70 14.64
CA LEU A 209 -26.53 -17.66 15.46
C LEU A 209 -26.87 -16.31 14.83
N GLN A 210 -27.13 -15.30 15.64
CA GLN A 210 -27.42 -13.94 15.18
C GLN A 210 -26.53 -12.96 15.94
N ALA A 211 -26.03 -11.93 15.24
CA ALA A 211 -25.29 -10.83 15.84
C ALA A 211 -25.72 -9.48 15.23
N PRO A 212 -25.50 -8.36 15.93
CA PRO A 212 -25.64 -7.03 15.33
C PRO A 212 -24.71 -6.87 14.11
N GLY A 213 -25.26 -6.39 13.00
CA GLY A 213 -24.51 -5.99 11.82
C GLY A 213 -24.03 -4.54 11.89
N HIS A 214 -23.92 -3.90 10.73
CA HIS A 214 -23.53 -2.49 10.63
C HIS A 214 -24.69 -1.56 10.98
N ALA A 215 -24.37 -0.37 11.52
CA ALA A 215 -25.38 0.56 12.05
C ALA A 215 -26.31 1.14 10.96
N ASN A 216 -25.83 1.21 9.72
CA ASN A 216 -26.57 1.65 8.54
C ASN A 216 -26.99 0.46 7.68
N ASN A 217 -28.18 0.52 7.08
CA ASN A 217 -28.76 -0.58 6.29
C ASN A 217 -28.71 -0.38 4.77
N ARG A 218 -27.94 0.59 4.25
CA ARG A 218 -27.91 0.89 2.81
C ARG A 218 -27.35 -0.25 1.95
N ASP A 219 -26.22 -0.83 2.36
CA ASP A 219 -25.54 -1.98 1.76
C ASP A 219 -24.67 -2.61 2.87
N SER A 220 -24.53 -3.93 2.90
CA SER A 220 -23.61 -4.64 3.78
C SER A 220 -23.20 -5.97 3.17
N ARG A 221 -21.90 -6.27 3.15
CA ARG A 221 -21.38 -7.54 2.63
C ARG A 221 -20.86 -8.43 3.74
N VAL A 222 -20.87 -9.73 3.48
CA VAL A 222 -20.33 -10.72 4.40
C VAL A 222 -19.57 -11.80 3.63
N LEU A 223 -18.45 -12.23 4.18
CA LEU A 223 -17.57 -13.24 3.59
C LEU A 223 -17.03 -14.15 4.69
N TRP A 224 -17.13 -15.46 4.49
CA TRP A 224 -16.51 -16.44 5.39
C TRP A 224 -15.04 -16.64 5.01
N LEU A 225 -14.14 -16.59 5.99
CA LEU A 225 -12.69 -16.64 5.76
C LEU A 225 -12.21 -18.08 5.58
N GLY A 226 -12.57 -18.69 4.45
CA GLY A 226 -12.25 -20.09 4.12
C GLY A 226 -12.93 -21.06 5.11
N ASN A 227 -12.23 -22.12 5.51
CA ASN A 227 -12.74 -23.09 6.50
C ASN A 227 -12.40 -22.72 7.96
N THR A 228 -12.17 -21.43 8.27
CA THR A 228 -11.93 -20.98 9.64
C THR A 228 -13.23 -20.66 10.38
N ASP A 229 -13.15 -20.35 11.68
CA ASP A 229 -14.30 -19.86 12.45
C ASP A 229 -14.48 -18.34 12.35
N TYR A 230 -13.84 -17.68 11.37
CA TYR A 230 -13.85 -16.22 11.23
C TYR A 230 -14.66 -15.75 10.02
N ILE A 231 -15.40 -14.66 10.25
CA ILE A 231 -16.26 -14.01 9.27
C ILE A 231 -15.84 -12.54 9.16
N LEU A 232 -15.73 -12.05 7.93
CA LEU A 232 -15.54 -10.64 7.62
C LEU A 232 -16.89 -10.03 7.20
N SER A 233 -17.26 -8.87 7.75
CA SER A 233 -18.35 -8.05 7.23
C SER A 233 -17.87 -6.65 6.85
N THR A 234 -18.46 -6.08 5.82
CA THR A 234 -18.23 -4.69 5.39
C THR A 234 -19.55 -3.95 5.32
N GLY A 235 -19.55 -2.66 5.62
CA GLY A 235 -20.78 -1.86 5.63
C GLY A 235 -20.53 -0.39 5.91
N LEU A 236 -21.55 0.31 6.41
CA LEU A 236 -21.48 1.71 6.80
C LEU A 236 -21.86 1.88 8.28
N GLY A 237 -21.07 2.67 8.98
CA GLY A 237 -21.35 3.09 10.36
C GLY A 237 -22.45 4.15 10.44
N SER A 238 -22.67 4.65 11.65
CA SER A 238 -23.78 5.59 11.91
C SER A 238 -23.54 6.98 11.30
N ALA A 239 -22.28 7.40 11.16
CA ALA A 239 -21.86 8.63 10.48
C ALA A 239 -21.62 8.43 8.96
N ARG A 240 -21.94 7.24 8.41
CA ARG A 240 -21.68 6.81 7.01
C ARG A 240 -20.20 6.67 6.67
N GLU A 241 -19.35 6.52 7.67
CA GLU A 241 -18.00 5.96 7.57
C GLU A 241 -18.05 4.51 7.07
N ARG A 242 -17.06 4.09 6.28
CA ARG A 242 -16.94 2.71 5.80
C ARG A 242 -16.34 1.84 6.87
N GLU A 243 -17.04 0.77 7.23
CA GLU A 243 -16.63 -0.15 8.29
C GLU A 243 -16.20 -1.51 7.71
N VAL A 244 -15.17 -2.10 8.33
CA VAL A 244 -14.72 -3.48 8.09
C VAL A 244 -14.59 -4.16 9.44
N CYS A 245 -15.37 -5.19 9.69
CA CYS A 245 -15.43 -5.91 10.97
C CYS A 245 -15.07 -7.38 10.77
N LEU A 246 -14.23 -7.92 11.63
CA LEU A 246 -13.90 -9.35 11.67
C LEU A 246 -14.44 -9.96 12.96
N ARG A 247 -15.25 -11.01 12.84
CA ARG A 247 -15.96 -11.70 13.92
C ARG A 247 -15.52 -13.16 14.02
N ASP A 248 -15.48 -13.67 15.24
CA ASP A 248 -15.31 -15.10 15.53
C ASP A 248 -16.69 -15.70 15.80
N VAL A 249 -17.07 -16.76 15.08
CA VAL A 249 -18.38 -17.43 15.21
C VAL A 249 -18.63 -17.91 16.64
N ARG A 250 -17.57 -18.23 17.40
CA ARG A 250 -17.66 -18.69 18.80
C ARG A 250 -18.00 -17.56 19.77
N ARG A 251 -17.88 -16.30 19.35
CA ARG A 251 -18.24 -15.07 20.10
C ARG A 251 -18.93 -14.06 19.18
N PHE A 252 -19.90 -14.53 18.40
CA PHE A 252 -20.41 -13.84 17.21
C PHE A 252 -20.93 -12.41 17.45
N ASP A 253 -21.50 -12.13 18.63
CA ASP A 253 -22.06 -10.82 19.01
C ASP A 253 -21.03 -9.67 18.96
N ILE A 254 -19.76 -9.94 19.25
CA ILE A 254 -18.71 -8.94 19.42
C ILE A 254 -17.63 -9.10 18.33
N PRO A 255 -17.29 -8.05 17.56
CA PRO A 255 -16.18 -8.12 16.61
C PRO A 255 -14.83 -8.29 17.33
N CYS A 256 -13.97 -9.15 16.80
CA CYS A 256 -12.58 -9.30 17.24
C CYS A 256 -11.73 -8.09 16.84
N THR A 257 -12.04 -7.49 15.69
CA THR A 257 -11.54 -6.17 15.32
C THR A 257 -12.56 -5.45 14.43
N SER A 258 -12.54 -4.12 14.49
CA SER A 258 -13.34 -3.23 13.64
C SER A 258 -12.45 -2.09 13.18
N TRP A 259 -12.41 -1.85 11.88
CA TRP A 259 -11.76 -0.70 11.27
C TRP A 259 -12.83 0.22 10.67
N SER A 260 -12.62 1.53 10.84
CA SER A 260 -13.47 2.58 10.27
C SER A 260 -12.62 3.49 9.39
N GLY A 261 -13.09 3.75 8.17
CA GLY A 261 -12.39 4.50 7.13
C GLY A 261 -13.00 5.87 6.84
N ASP A 262 -12.86 6.29 5.59
CA ASP A 262 -13.53 7.49 5.06
C ASP A 262 -15.06 7.32 4.94
N SER A 263 -15.74 8.40 4.57
CA SER A 263 -17.20 8.43 4.34
C SER A 263 -17.60 8.34 2.85
N ALA A 264 -16.84 7.61 2.03
CA ALA A 264 -17.16 7.44 0.61
C ALA A 264 -18.47 6.67 0.40
N MET A 265 -19.14 6.92 -0.73
CA MET A 265 -20.53 6.47 -0.93
C MET A 265 -20.72 4.96 -1.17
N GLY A 266 -19.67 4.22 -1.51
CA GLY A 266 -19.74 2.79 -1.82
C GLY A 266 -19.21 1.91 -0.68
N VAL A 267 -19.95 0.86 -0.31
CA VAL A 267 -19.45 -0.18 0.61
C VAL A 267 -18.35 -0.99 -0.09
N TYR A 268 -17.35 -1.41 0.68
CA TYR A 268 -16.30 -2.29 0.19
C TYR A 268 -16.87 -3.66 -0.18
N ILE A 269 -16.56 -4.12 -1.39
CA ILE A 269 -16.73 -5.51 -1.84
C ILE A 269 -15.46 -6.26 -1.40
N PRO A 270 -15.55 -7.19 -0.44
CA PRO A 270 -14.40 -7.97 0.00
C PRO A 270 -14.13 -9.14 -0.94
N LEU A 271 -12.89 -9.29 -1.38
CA LEU A 271 -12.39 -10.45 -2.12
C LEU A 271 -11.27 -11.09 -1.33
N TYR A 272 -11.49 -12.30 -0.82
CA TYR A 272 -10.55 -13.00 0.04
C TYR A 272 -10.04 -14.27 -0.62
N ASP A 273 -8.73 -14.50 -0.50
CA ASP A 273 -8.06 -15.70 -0.96
C ASP A 273 -7.63 -16.57 0.24
N PRO A 274 -8.31 -17.72 0.48
CA PRO A 274 -8.05 -18.57 1.64
C PRO A 274 -6.70 -19.28 1.61
N ASP A 275 -6.05 -19.40 0.44
CA ASP A 275 -4.76 -20.10 0.33
C ASP A 275 -3.58 -19.20 0.74
N THR A 276 -3.71 -17.87 0.61
CA THR A 276 -2.66 -16.90 1.00
C THR A 276 -3.03 -16.02 2.19
N ASN A 277 -4.31 -15.95 2.55
CA ASN A 277 -4.92 -14.97 3.47
C ASN A 277 -4.85 -13.52 2.98
N MET A 278 -4.69 -13.29 1.67
CA MET A 278 -4.79 -11.96 1.07
C MET A 278 -6.27 -11.54 0.95
N LEU A 279 -6.59 -10.33 1.41
CA LEU A 279 -7.89 -9.69 1.32
C LEU A 279 -7.77 -8.42 0.49
N PHE A 280 -8.58 -8.30 -0.56
CA PHE A 280 -8.69 -7.11 -1.38
C PHE A 280 -10.02 -6.40 -1.09
N LEU A 281 -9.96 -5.10 -0.83
CA LEU A 281 -11.11 -4.24 -0.58
C LEU A 281 -11.19 -3.16 -1.65
N ALA A 282 -12.27 -3.16 -2.43
CA ALA A 282 -12.58 -2.12 -3.43
C ALA A 282 -14.07 -1.79 -3.37
N ALA A 283 -14.46 -0.56 -3.70
CA ALA A 283 -15.86 -0.11 -3.59
C ALA A 283 -16.38 0.51 -4.89
N LYS A 284 -17.69 0.42 -5.12
CA LYS A 284 -18.35 1.07 -6.26
C LYS A 284 -18.13 2.59 -6.21
N GLY A 285 -17.54 3.16 -7.26
CA GLY A 285 -17.18 4.58 -7.39
C GLY A 285 -15.72 4.90 -7.07
N ASP A 286 -15.02 4.05 -6.31
CA ASP A 286 -13.62 4.26 -5.96
C ASP A 286 -12.69 3.91 -7.13
N THR A 287 -11.51 4.54 -7.16
CA THR A 287 -10.42 4.21 -8.08
C THR A 287 -9.32 3.34 -7.43
N THR A 288 -9.54 2.88 -6.19
CA THR A 288 -8.52 2.24 -5.36
C THR A 288 -8.87 0.81 -4.97
N VAL A 289 -7.85 -0.05 -4.87
CA VAL A 289 -7.94 -1.40 -4.32
C VAL A 289 -6.95 -1.52 -3.16
N ASN A 290 -7.46 -1.69 -1.94
CA ASN A 290 -6.61 -1.89 -0.76
C ASN A 290 -6.34 -3.39 -0.61
N PHE A 291 -5.07 -3.79 -0.50
CA PHE A 291 -4.65 -5.17 -0.19
C PHE A 291 -4.23 -5.23 1.29
N TRP A 292 -4.98 -6.01 2.07
CA TRP A 292 -4.72 -6.32 3.46
C TRP A 292 -4.40 -7.80 3.65
N GLU A 293 -3.59 -8.14 4.64
CA GLU A 293 -3.38 -9.50 5.12
C GLU A 293 -4.31 -9.79 6.29
N VAL A 294 -5.02 -10.92 6.22
CA VAL A 294 -5.83 -11.43 7.31
C VAL A 294 -4.98 -12.37 8.16
N THR A 295 -5.01 -12.18 9.48
CA THR A 295 -4.44 -13.14 10.43
C THR A 295 -5.46 -13.46 11.51
N PHE A 296 -5.37 -14.65 12.09
CA PHE A 296 -6.33 -15.15 13.09
C PHE A 296 -5.88 -14.89 14.53
N LYS A 297 -5.11 -13.82 14.73
CA LYS A 297 -4.60 -13.31 16.00
C LYS A 297 -4.35 -11.79 15.84
N GLU A 298 -4.08 -11.08 16.92
CA GLU A 298 -3.79 -9.64 16.80
C GLU A 298 -2.39 -9.38 16.18
N PRO A 299 -2.26 -8.42 15.24
CA PRO A 299 -3.33 -7.68 14.56
C PRO A 299 -4.07 -8.56 13.52
N PHE A 300 -5.40 -8.64 13.63
CA PHE A 300 -6.23 -9.50 12.78
C PHE A 300 -6.28 -9.06 11.31
N LEU A 301 -6.19 -7.75 11.07
CA LEU A 301 -6.19 -7.15 9.74
C LEU A 301 -5.00 -6.21 9.66
N SER A 302 -4.13 -6.42 8.67
CA SER A 302 -2.92 -5.61 8.46
C SER A 302 -2.88 -5.11 7.02
N GLU A 303 -2.94 -3.80 6.81
CA GLU A 303 -2.78 -3.20 5.48
C GLU A 303 -1.36 -3.46 4.95
N ALA A 304 -1.26 -4.03 3.74
CA ALA A 304 0.00 -4.43 3.13
C ALA A 304 0.39 -3.52 1.96
N SER A 305 -0.55 -3.22 1.05
CA SER A 305 -0.36 -2.20 0.01
C SER A 305 -1.70 -1.66 -0.49
N LYS A 306 -1.64 -0.55 -1.24
CA LYS A 306 -2.81 0.06 -1.88
C LYS A 306 -2.51 0.33 -3.35
N TYR A 307 -3.35 -0.19 -4.23
CA TYR A 307 -3.35 0.20 -5.64
C TYR A 307 -4.26 1.41 -5.82
N MET A 308 -3.79 2.40 -6.59
CA MET A 308 -4.56 3.58 -6.98
C MET A 308 -4.51 3.71 -8.50
N GLY A 309 -5.67 3.61 -9.15
CA GLY A 309 -5.79 3.66 -10.61
C GLY A 309 -6.57 4.88 -11.11
N GLU A 310 -6.76 4.94 -12.43
CA GLU A 310 -7.52 6.01 -13.10
C GLU A 310 -9.00 5.64 -13.33
N VAL A 311 -9.38 4.37 -13.16
CA VAL A 311 -10.71 3.84 -13.51
C VAL A 311 -11.60 3.77 -12.28
N GLN A 312 -12.79 4.38 -12.35
CA GLN A 312 -13.83 4.23 -11.32
C GLN A 312 -14.43 2.83 -11.37
N THR A 313 -14.44 2.15 -10.23
CA THR A 313 -14.91 0.77 -10.08
C THR A 313 -16.45 0.72 -10.19
N LYS A 314 -16.96 -0.10 -11.11
CA LYS A 314 -18.38 -0.49 -11.23
C LYS A 314 -18.63 -1.89 -10.68
N GLY A 315 -17.63 -2.75 -10.78
CA GLY A 315 -17.58 -4.11 -10.24
C GLY A 315 -16.15 -4.55 -9.98
N VAL A 316 -15.98 -5.55 -9.14
CA VAL A 316 -14.66 -6.15 -8.84
C VAL A 316 -14.80 -7.65 -8.65
N GLY A 317 -13.81 -8.42 -9.14
CA GLY A 317 -13.80 -9.88 -9.05
C GLY A 317 -12.39 -10.43 -8.90
N LEU A 318 -12.25 -11.59 -8.26
CA LEU A 318 -10.99 -12.32 -8.13
C LEU A 318 -10.91 -13.39 -9.23
N VAL A 319 -9.72 -13.61 -9.79
CA VAL A 319 -9.49 -14.73 -10.73
C VAL A 319 -9.05 -15.97 -9.96
N PRO A 320 -9.61 -17.16 -10.25
CA PRO A 320 -9.22 -18.41 -9.59
C PRO A 320 -7.73 -18.71 -9.72
N LYS A 321 -7.13 -19.23 -8.63
CA LYS A 321 -5.72 -19.64 -8.54
C LYS A 321 -5.23 -20.49 -9.71
N ARG A 322 -6.09 -21.39 -10.21
CA ARG A 322 -5.80 -22.30 -11.32
C ARG A 322 -5.36 -21.56 -12.59
N ALA A 323 -5.85 -20.34 -12.83
CA ALA A 323 -5.56 -19.55 -14.04
C ALA A 323 -4.53 -18.41 -13.85
N LEU A 324 -3.84 -18.36 -12.71
CA LEU A 324 -2.76 -17.40 -12.50
C LEU A 324 -1.47 -17.85 -13.19
N LYS A 325 -0.69 -16.87 -13.67
CA LYS A 325 0.62 -17.04 -14.30
C LYS A 325 1.67 -17.21 -13.21
N VAL A 326 1.62 -18.35 -12.53
CA VAL A 326 2.46 -18.64 -11.36
C VAL A 326 3.96 -18.56 -11.63
N MET A 327 4.40 -18.81 -12.88
CA MET A 327 5.79 -18.64 -13.29
C MET A 327 6.25 -17.17 -13.28
N ASP A 328 5.34 -16.22 -13.49
CA ASP A 328 5.63 -14.77 -13.38
C ASP A 328 5.59 -14.27 -11.92
N GLY A 329 5.41 -15.17 -10.95
CA GLY A 329 5.21 -14.83 -9.53
C GLY A 329 3.83 -14.28 -9.20
N GLU A 330 2.84 -14.46 -10.10
CA GLU A 330 1.47 -13.97 -9.91
C GLU A 330 0.73 -14.76 -8.83
N VAL A 331 0.66 -14.20 -7.62
CA VAL A 331 -0.02 -14.83 -6.48
C VAL A 331 -1.53 -14.56 -6.48
N ASN A 332 -2.00 -13.45 -7.03
CA ASN A 332 -3.43 -13.13 -7.16
C ASN A 332 -3.68 -12.22 -8.37
N ARG A 333 -4.89 -12.24 -8.93
CA ARG A 333 -5.31 -11.28 -9.98
C ARG A 333 -6.71 -10.75 -9.65
N VAL A 334 -6.82 -9.43 -9.47
CA VAL A 334 -8.10 -8.72 -9.29
C VAL A 334 -8.52 -8.13 -10.64
N LEU A 335 -9.78 -8.28 -11.02
CA LEU A 335 -10.38 -7.63 -12.19
C LEU A 335 -11.22 -6.45 -11.73
N ILE A 336 -10.93 -5.25 -12.22
CA ILE A 336 -11.77 -4.05 -12.03
C ILE A 336 -12.59 -3.84 -13.30
N LEU A 337 -13.92 -3.84 -13.16
CA LEU A 337 -14.85 -3.43 -14.19
C LEU A 337 -15.05 -1.91 -14.10
N GLY A 338 -14.68 -1.20 -15.16
CA GLY A 338 -14.93 0.24 -15.33
C GLY A 338 -16.24 0.53 -16.04
N GLN A 339 -16.41 1.78 -16.51
CA GLN A 339 -17.57 2.19 -17.32
C GLN A 339 -17.49 1.65 -18.77
N ASP A 340 -16.27 1.56 -19.31
CA ASP A 340 -15.96 1.26 -20.72
C ASP A 340 -14.85 0.20 -20.90
N CYS A 341 -14.34 -0.36 -19.81
CA CYS A 341 -13.16 -1.22 -19.80
C CYS A 341 -13.13 -2.26 -18.67
N ILE A 342 -12.25 -3.26 -18.79
CA ILE A 342 -11.87 -4.18 -17.71
C ILE A 342 -10.35 -4.10 -17.53
N VAL A 343 -9.92 -3.83 -16.30
CA VAL A 343 -8.52 -3.68 -15.91
C VAL A 343 -8.09 -4.90 -15.08
N PRO A 344 -7.16 -5.74 -15.56
CA PRO A 344 -6.54 -6.77 -14.75
C PRO A 344 -5.42 -6.19 -13.88
N ILE A 345 -5.45 -6.51 -12.59
CA ILE A 345 -4.48 -6.11 -11.56
C ILE A 345 -3.83 -7.39 -11.02
N PRO A 346 -2.73 -7.87 -11.65
CA PRO A 346 -1.97 -8.99 -11.13
C PRO A 346 -1.12 -8.50 -9.94
N TYR A 347 -1.19 -9.21 -8.81
CA TYR A 347 -0.32 -9.03 -7.66
C TYR A 347 0.83 -10.04 -7.76
N LEU A 348 2.05 -9.53 -7.94
CA LEU A 348 3.24 -10.35 -8.09
C LEU A 348 4.08 -10.34 -6.81
N VAL A 349 4.61 -11.48 -6.40
CA VAL A 349 5.68 -11.51 -5.38
C VAL A 349 7.05 -11.41 -6.09
N PRO A 350 7.90 -10.42 -5.72
CA PRO A 350 9.25 -10.32 -6.27
C PRO A 350 10.13 -11.55 -6.00
N ARG A 351 10.88 -11.99 -7.02
CA ARG A 351 11.85 -13.11 -6.94
C ARG A 351 13.11 -12.81 -7.74
N LYS A 352 14.26 -13.34 -7.30
CA LYS A 352 15.58 -13.20 -7.98
C LYS A 352 15.57 -13.82 -9.40
N THR A 353 14.73 -14.85 -9.64
CA THR A 353 14.55 -15.52 -10.93
C THR A 353 13.10 -16.01 -11.07
N TYR A 354 12.59 -16.08 -12.31
CA TYR A 354 11.27 -16.61 -12.67
C TYR A 354 11.36 -17.84 -13.60
N ARG A 355 12.55 -18.48 -13.65
CA ARG A 355 12.78 -19.69 -14.46
C ARG A 355 12.18 -20.95 -13.84
N ASP A 356 12.14 -20.99 -12.51
CA ASP A 356 11.76 -22.15 -11.71
C ASP A 356 10.47 -21.86 -10.92
N PHE A 357 9.71 -22.90 -10.60
CA PHE A 357 8.45 -22.76 -9.85
C PHE A 357 8.69 -22.50 -8.36
N HIS A 358 8.12 -21.40 -7.85
CA HIS A 358 8.29 -20.96 -6.46
C HIS A 358 7.26 -21.59 -5.52
N ALA A 359 7.42 -22.89 -5.24
CA ALA A 359 6.51 -23.66 -4.39
C ALA A 359 6.29 -23.06 -2.97
N ASP A 360 7.17 -22.17 -2.52
CA ASP A 360 7.05 -21.51 -1.22
C ASP A 360 5.91 -20.47 -1.16
N VAL A 361 5.58 -19.80 -2.27
CA VAL A 361 4.48 -18.79 -2.39
C VAL A 361 3.23 -19.33 -3.09
N PHE A 362 3.26 -20.58 -3.54
CA PHE A 362 2.15 -21.24 -4.20
C PHE A 362 1.73 -22.50 -3.43
N PRO A 363 1.04 -22.34 -2.28
CA PRO A 363 0.40 -23.46 -1.60
C PRO A 363 -0.64 -24.12 -2.51
N ASP A 364 -0.85 -25.43 -2.30
CA ASP A 364 -1.83 -26.19 -3.09
C ASP A 364 -3.24 -25.61 -2.89
N THR A 365 -3.93 -25.36 -4.00
CA THR A 365 -5.24 -24.71 -4.02
C THR A 365 -6.38 -25.73 -4.03
N GLN A 366 -7.62 -25.30 -3.83
CA GLN A 366 -8.78 -26.17 -3.96
C GLN A 366 -8.84 -26.82 -5.35
N ALA A 367 -8.96 -28.15 -5.37
CA ALA A 367 -9.14 -28.91 -6.60
C ALA A 367 -10.58 -28.73 -7.16
N PRO A 368 -10.75 -28.88 -8.48
CA PRO A 368 -12.06 -28.82 -9.16
C PRO A 368 -12.91 -30.10 -8.94
N SER A 369 -12.79 -30.75 -7.79
CA SER A 369 -13.50 -31.99 -7.45
C SER A 369 -14.24 -31.81 -6.13
N PRO A 370 -15.54 -32.15 -6.04
CA PRO A 370 -16.28 -32.07 -4.78
C PRO A 370 -15.73 -33.04 -3.73
N ALA A 371 -15.98 -32.71 -2.47
CA ALA A 371 -15.56 -33.54 -1.33
C ALA A 371 -16.63 -34.56 -0.93
N THR A 372 -17.91 -34.29 -1.24
CA THR A 372 -19.06 -35.17 -0.94
C THR A 372 -20.24 -34.91 -1.89
N THR A 373 -21.26 -35.77 -1.83
CA THR A 373 -22.50 -35.66 -2.61
C THR A 373 -23.62 -34.95 -1.83
N VAL A 374 -24.67 -34.49 -2.51
CA VAL A 374 -25.83 -33.85 -1.84
C VAL A 374 -26.54 -34.80 -0.85
N PRO A 375 -26.84 -36.07 -1.17
CA PRO A 375 -27.41 -37.01 -0.20
C PRO A 375 -26.54 -37.23 1.04
N ASP A 376 -25.24 -37.42 0.86
CA ASP A 376 -24.30 -37.66 1.98
C ASP A 376 -24.16 -36.42 2.87
N TRP A 377 -24.16 -35.23 2.27
CA TRP A 377 -24.13 -33.94 2.97
C TRP A 377 -25.41 -33.70 3.77
N LEU A 378 -26.59 -34.01 3.21
CA LEU A 378 -27.88 -33.96 3.91
C LEU A 378 -27.93 -34.94 5.09
N ALA A 379 -27.42 -36.16 4.89
CA ALA A 379 -27.28 -37.17 5.94
C ALA A 379 -26.21 -36.83 7.00
N LYS A 380 -25.50 -35.69 6.86
CA LYS A 380 -24.42 -35.22 7.74
C LYS A 380 -23.29 -36.22 7.91
N ILE A 381 -23.01 -37.02 6.88
CA ILE A 381 -21.91 -37.98 6.89
C ILE A 381 -20.58 -37.19 6.98
N PRO A 382 -19.65 -37.58 7.87
CA PRO A 382 -18.35 -36.91 7.99
C PRO A 382 -17.60 -36.86 6.66
N CYS A 383 -17.50 -35.65 6.09
CA CYS A 383 -16.86 -35.39 4.82
C CYS A 383 -15.32 -35.49 4.94
N LYS A 384 -14.65 -35.92 3.86
CA LYS A 384 -13.18 -35.83 3.77
C LYS A 384 -12.76 -34.36 3.59
N PRO A 385 -11.52 -33.98 3.96
CA PRO A 385 -11.00 -32.66 3.61
C PRO A 385 -11.10 -32.42 2.10
N ILE A 386 -11.49 -31.21 1.70
CA ILE A 386 -11.64 -30.85 0.29
C ILE A 386 -10.32 -31.14 -0.45
N PRO A 387 -10.34 -31.88 -1.58
CA PRO A 387 -9.14 -32.20 -2.30
C PRO A 387 -8.39 -30.93 -2.73
N LYS A 388 -7.07 -30.95 -2.61
CA LYS A 388 -6.19 -29.86 -3.03
C LYS A 388 -5.31 -30.30 -4.20
N VAL A 389 -5.01 -29.36 -5.10
CA VAL A 389 -4.19 -29.56 -6.30
C VAL A 389 -3.02 -28.57 -6.30
N SER A 390 -1.85 -29.04 -6.71
CA SER A 390 -0.67 -28.20 -6.76
C SER A 390 -0.70 -27.23 -7.94
N LEU A 391 -0.24 -26.00 -7.70
CA LEU A 391 -0.14 -24.97 -8.73
C LEU A 391 1.10 -25.12 -9.62
N ASP A 392 2.04 -26.02 -9.26
CA ASP A 392 3.25 -26.36 -10.03
C ASP A 392 2.90 -26.80 -11.46
N PRO A 393 3.30 -26.06 -12.51
CA PRO A 393 3.03 -26.43 -13.90
C PRO A 393 3.50 -27.85 -14.31
N ALA A 394 4.51 -28.41 -13.63
CA ALA A 394 4.98 -29.77 -13.89
C ALA A 394 4.11 -30.86 -13.23
N ARG A 395 3.31 -30.50 -12.22
CA ARG A 395 2.42 -31.42 -11.46
C ARG A 395 0.94 -31.23 -11.75
N ARG A 396 0.56 -30.16 -12.46
CA ARG A 396 -0.81 -29.99 -12.94
C ARG A 396 -1.20 -31.16 -13.85
N PRO A 397 -2.46 -31.64 -13.78
CA PRO A 397 -3.00 -32.52 -14.81
C PRO A 397 -2.78 -31.92 -16.20
N LYS A 398 -2.37 -32.73 -17.17
CA LYS A 398 -2.15 -32.29 -18.56
C LYS A 398 -3.46 -32.07 -19.32
N GLU A 399 -4.56 -32.58 -18.78
CA GLU A 399 -5.91 -32.33 -19.28
C GLU A 399 -6.33 -30.93 -18.82
N GLY A 400 -6.33 -30.01 -19.79
CA GLY A 400 -7.00 -28.73 -19.61
C GLY A 400 -8.51 -28.91 -19.60
N LEU A 401 -9.20 -27.95 -18.97
CA LEU A 401 -10.65 -27.92 -18.75
C LEU A 401 -11.09 -28.91 -17.67
N VAL A 402 -11.83 -28.42 -16.67
CA VAL A 402 -12.74 -29.29 -15.91
C VAL A 402 -14.15 -29.00 -16.40
N CYS A 403 -14.59 -29.88 -17.29
CA CYS A 403 -15.95 -29.96 -17.79
C CYS A 403 -16.54 -31.27 -17.27
N THR A 404 -16.96 -31.27 -16.01
CA THR A 404 -17.72 -32.37 -15.43
C THR A 404 -19.07 -32.47 -16.15
N GLY A 405 -19.35 -33.64 -16.75
CA GLY A 405 -20.57 -33.89 -17.52
C GLY A 405 -21.82 -34.04 -16.64
N HIS A 406 -22.18 -33.00 -15.88
CA HIS A 406 -23.32 -33.02 -14.96
C HIS A 406 -24.63 -33.23 -15.74
N GLN A 407 -25.35 -34.32 -15.45
CA GLN A 407 -26.72 -34.51 -15.93
C GLN A 407 -27.69 -33.77 -15.02
N LEU A 408 -27.81 -32.46 -15.21
CA LEU A 408 -28.78 -31.64 -14.49
C LEU A 408 -30.21 -32.01 -14.94
N GLY A 409 -31.08 -32.41 -14.00
CA GLY A 409 -32.49 -32.66 -14.26
C GLY A 409 -32.92 -34.06 -14.71
N SER A 410 -32.06 -35.08 -14.64
CA SER A 410 -32.47 -36.48 -14.87
C SER A 410 -33.14 -37.07 -13.62
N GLY A 411 -34.46 -37.22 -13.64
CA GLY A 411 -35.23 -37.86 -12.55
C GLY A 411 -34.94 -39.36 -12.38
N PRO A 412 -35.36 -39.97 -11.24
CA PRO A 412 -35.01 -41.34 -10.90
C PRO A 412 -35.71 -42.36 -11.81
N THR A 413 -34.92 -43.09 -12.60
CA THR A 413 -35.41 -44.28 -13.31
C THR A 413 -35.19 -45.51 -12.44
N SER A 414 -36.25 -46.29 -12.22
CA SER A 414 -36.30 -47.40 -11.26
C SER A 414 -35.35 -48.56 -11.59
N LEU A 415 -34.75 -49.15 -10.55
CA LEU A 415 -34.04 -50.43 -10.59
C LEU A 415 -34.86 -51.58 -11.21
N ALA A 416 -34.37 -52.19 -12.28
CA ALA A 416 -34.64 -53.59 -12.64
C ALA A 416 -33.59 -54.14 -13.63
N ALA A 417 -33.33 -55.46 -13.53
CA ALA A 417 -32.58 -56.32 -14.46
C ALA A 417 -31.07 -56.07 -14.66
N ALA A 418 -30.27 -56.81 -13.89
CA ALA A 418 -28.88 -57.10 -14.25
C ALA A 418 -28.81 -58.05 -15.47
N SER A 419 -27.86 -57.83 -16.39
CA SER A 419 -27.40 -58.84 -17.36
C SER A 419 -26.05 -58.46 -17.99
N GLN A 420 -24.99 -59.12 -17.49
CA GLN A 420 -23.74 -59.51 -18.16
C GLN A 420 -22.97 -58.49 -19.03
N GLU A 421 -21.75 -58.19 -18.58
CA GLU A 421 -20.65 -57.69 -19.42
C GLU A 421 -20.31 -58.67 -20.55
N LYS A 422 -20.03 -58.13 -21.74
CA LYS A 422 -19.08 -58.70 -22.70
C LYS A 422 -18.32 -57.61 -23.45
N ASP A 423 -17.00 -57.64 -23.33
CA ASP A 423 -16.09 -56.99 -24.27
C ASP A 423 -16.36 -57.46 -25.70
N ILE A 424 -16.48 -56.51 -26.65
CA ILE A 424 -16.15 -56.77 -28.05
C ILE A 424 -15.36 -55.57 -28.60
N THR A 425 -14.16 -55.86 -29.08
CA THR A 425 -13.20 -54.93 -29.71
C THR A 425 -13.71 -54.41 -31.06
N LEU A 426 -13.54 -53.13 -31.35
CA LEU A 426 -13.79 -52.57 -32.69
C LEU A 426 -12.51 -52.51 -33.52
N VAL A 427 -12.49 -53.27 -34.61
CA VAL A 427 -11.50 -53.21 -35.70
C VAL A 427 -12.12 -52.39 -36.85
N PRO A 428 -11.37 -51.50 -37.52
CA PRO A 428 -11.91 -50.67 -38.60
C PRO A 428 -12.15 -51.47 -39.89
N ALA A 429 -13.09 -51.01 -40.72
CA ALA A 429 -13.31 -51.54 -42.06
C ALA A 429 -13.61 -50.41 -43.06
N ASP A 430 -12.85 -50.38 -44.15
CA ASP A 430 -13.01 -49.48 -45.29
C ASP A 430 -14.23 -49.82 -46.14
N TYR A 431 -14.74 -48.84 -46.90
CA TYR A 431 -15.49 -49.10 -48.13
C TYR A 431 -15.16 -48.06 -49.21
N SER A 432 -14.88 -48.54 -50.42
CA SER A 432 -14.50 -47.73 -51.59
C SER A 432 -15.50 -47.87 -52.75
N SER A 433 -15.89 -46.71 -53.30
CA SER A 433 -16.17 -46.43 -54.73
C SER A 433 -16.85 -47.48 -55.64
N GLU A 434 -18.01 -47.11 -56.18
CA GLU A 434 -18.49 -47.26 -57.58
C GLU A 434 -19.90 -46.61 -57.64
N ASP A 435 -20.39 -45.97 -58.70
CA ASP A 435 -19.78 -45.39 -59.91
C ASP A 435 -20.76 -44.37 -60.53
N PHE A 436 -20.29 -43.29 -61.16
CA PHE A 436 -20.99 -42.48 -62.20
C PHE A 436 -20.22 -41.18 -62.55
N GLY A 437 -19.33 -41.26 -63.54
CA GLY A 437 -18.81 -40.08 -64.29
C GLY A 437 -19.65 -39.77 -65.56
N ALA A 438 -19.30 -38.83 -66.44
CA ALA A 438 -18.22 -37.82 -66.48
C ALA A 438 -18.44 -36.82 -67.64
N LYS A 439 -17.77 -35.63 -67.59
CA LYS A 439 -17.09 -34.88 -68.70
C LYS A 439 -16.78 -33.43 -68.26
N ILE A 440 -15.58 -33.06 -67.77
CA ILE A 440 -14.26 -32.87 -68.45
C ILE A 440 -14.26 -31.60 -69.35
N LEU A 441 -13.56 -30.48 -69.05
CA LEU A 441 -12.11 -30.17 -69.22
C LEU A 441 -11.65 -28.91 -68.39
N PRO A 442 -10.34 -28.52 -68.35
CA PRO A 442 -9.73 -27.85 -67.19
C PRO A 442 -9.28 -26.38 -67.40
N GLU A 443 -8.94 -25.68 -66.30
CA GLU A 443 -8.11 -24.47 -66.32
C GLU A 443 -6.96 -24.48 -65.28
N LYS A 444 -5.96 -23.61 -65.55
CA LYS A 444 -4.62 -23.55 -64.95
C LYS A 444 -4.56 -22.69 -63.65
N PRO A 445 -3.46 -22.82 -62.85
CA PRO A 445 -3.32 -22.05 -61.61
C PRO A 445 -3.14 -20.54 -61.85
N ILE A 446 -3.78 -19.73 -61.02
CA ILE A 446 -3.72 -18.26 -61.05
C ILE A 446 -2.65 -17.74 -60.05
N PRO A 447 -1.76 -16.81 -60.46
CA PRO A 447 -0.66 -16.32 -59.64
C PRO A 447 -1.02 -15.15 -58.70
N ALA A 448 -0.13 -14.84 -57.76
CA ALA A 448 -0.29 -13.80 -56.74
C ALA A 448 -0.38 -12.35 -57.33
N PRO A 449 -1.22 -11.47 -56.76
CA PRO A 449 -1.38 -10.09 -57.25
C PRO A 449 -0.26 -9.14 -56.78
N LYS A 450 0.18 -8.25 -57.69
CA LYS A 450 0.99 -7.05 -57.42
C LYS A 450 0.12 -5.78 -57.40
N PRO A 451 0.56 -4.67 -56.76
CA PRO A 451 -0.29 -3.51 -56.50
C PRO A 451 -0.21 -2.38 -57.55
N ALA A 452 -1.34 -1.71 -57.80
CA ALA A 452 -1.49 -0.36 -58.42
C ALA A 452 -3.00 0.00 -58.53
N PRO A 453 -3.41 1.26 -58.81
CA PRO A 453 -2.77 2.56 -58.58
C PRO A 453 -3.68 3.56 -57.79
N ARG A 454 -3.19 4.79 -57.55
CA ARG A 454 -3.98 5.93 -57.03
C ARG A 454 -4.46 6.86 -58.14
N THR A 455 -5.70 7.35 -58.07
CA THR A 455 -6.12 8.63 -58.69
C THR A 455 -7.25 9.31 -57.90
N LYS A 456 -7.36 10.64 -58.05
CA LYS A 456 -8.30 11.57 -57.33
C LYS A 456 -9.73 11.48 -57.94
N VAL A 457 -10.80 12.13 -57.45
CA VAL A 457 -11.10 13.59 -57.53
C VAL A 457 -12.42 13.95 -56.78
N SER A 458 -12.55 15.24 -56.40
CA SER A 458 -13.73 16.09 -56.12
C SER A 458 -14.62 15.95 -54.87
N ARG A 459 -14.82 17.14 -54.27
CA ARG A 459 -15.80 17.62 -53.27
C ARG A 459 -17.10 18.06 -53.96
N TRP A 460 -18.26 17.75 -53.35
CA TRP A 460 -19.59 18.40 -53.41
C TRP A 460 -20.42 17.86 -52.21
N GLU A 461 -21.39 18.53 -51.58
CA GLU A 461 -21.50 19.94 -51.13
C GLU A 461 -22.59 20.04 -50.02
N ASP A 462 -22.61 21.10 -49.17
CA ASP A 462 -23.57 21.31 -48.07
C ASP A 462 -24.44 22.57 -48.30
N PRO A 463 -25.75 22.57 -47.96
CA PRO A 463 -26.58 23.78 -48.01
C PRO A 463 -27.02 24.34 -46.63
N SER A 464 -26.59 25.59 -46.31
CA SER A 464 -27.32 26.68 -45.58
C SER A 464 -27.92 26.44 -44.17
N ALA A 465 -28.02 27.37 -43.22
CA ALA A 465 -27.52 28.74 -42.94
C ALA A 465 -27.73 28.98 -41.39
N SER A 466 -27.33 30.05 -40.68
CA SER A 466 -27.17 31.48 -41.03
C SER A 466 -26.33 32.29 -39.99
N THR A 467 -25.64 33.37 -40.45
CA THR A 467 -25.37 34.68 -39.77
C THR A 467 -24.81 34.72 -38.32
N ASN A 468 -23.78 35.50 -37.92
CA ASN A 468 -23.29 36.83 -38.36
C ASN A 468 -21.93 37.20 -37.67
N GLY A 469 -21.12 38.10 -38.27
CA GLY A 469 -20.24 39.04 -37.51
C GLY A 469 -18.70 39.01 -37.65
N LEU A 470 -18.14 39.80 -38.59
CA LEU A 470 -17.02 40.80 -38.49
C LEU A 470 -15.83 40.57 -37.49
N ASN A 471 -14.53 40.81 -37.75
CA ASN A 471 -13.75 41.55 -38.78
C ASN A 471 -12.27 41.06 -38.85
N GLY A 472 -11.49 41.46 -39.89
CA GLY A 472 -10.03 41.25 -40.03
C GLY A 472 -9.15 42.23 -39.21
N ASP A 473 -7.81 42.34 -39.35
CA ASP A 473 -6.85 41.88 -40.39
C ASP A 473 -5.40 41.72 -39.84
N THR A 474 -4.55 40.86 -40.43
CA THR A 474 -3.15 41.19 -40.88
C THR A 474 -2.44 40.01 -41.61
N PRO A 475 -1.44 40.24 -42.51
CA PRO A 475 -0.98 39.23 -43.48
C PRO A 475 0.44 38.61 -43.31
N ALA A 476 0.52 37.30 -43.56
CA ALA A 476 1.50 36.52 -44.35
C ALA A 476 3.03 36.84 -44.48
N PHE A 477 3.86 35.90 -43.97
CA PHE A 477 4.96 35.14 -44.66
C PHE A 477 6.21 35.86 -45.26
N PRO A 478 7.37 35.18 -45.57
CA PRO A 478 7.56 33.73 -45.87
C PRO A 478 8.83 32.97 -45.36
N HIS A 479 8.80 31.62 -45.50
CA HIS A 479 9.85 30.61 -45.83
C HIS A 479 11.37 30.80 -45.44
N LYS A 480 12.21 29.76 -45.21
CA LYS A 480 12.39 28.49 -45.97
C LYS A 480 13.28 27.44 -45.21
N THR A 481 13.70 26.37 -45.91
CA THR A 481 14.20 25.05 -45.42
C THR A 481 15.72 24.84 -45.29
N THR A 482 16.09 23.70 -44.67
CA THR A 482 17.42 23.09 -44.42
C THR A 482 18.32 22.80 -45.64
N PRO A 483 19.62 22.48 -45.43
CA PRO A 483 20.11 21.11 -45.73
C PRO A 483 21.24 20.54 -44.81
N ARG A 484 21.64 19.28 -45.04
CA ARG A 484 22.76 18.52 -44.38
C ARG A 484 24.12 18.69 -45.11
N THR A 485 25.28 18.53 -44.44
CA THR A 485 26.27 17.41 -44.64
C THR A 485 27.66 17.56 -43.94
N ARG A 486 28.08 16.50 -43.22
CA ARG A 486 29.38 15.76 -43.22
C ARG A 486 30.76 16.48 -43.27
N SER A 487 31.65 16.17 -42.31
CA SER A 487 33.04 15.68 -42.55
C SER A 487 33.82 15.27 -41.28
N THR A 488 34.78 14.35 -41.44
CA THR A 488 35.77 13.83 -40.45
C THR A 488 37.20 14.01 -40.99
N MET A 489 38.22 14.19 -40.15
CA MET A 489 39.65 13.99 -40.49
C MET A 489 40.52 13.73 -39.23
N SER A 490 41.71 13.15 -39.40
CA SER A 490 42.56 12.58 -38.33
C SER A 490 44.07 12.66 -38.63
N SER A 491 44.93 12.69 -37.59
CA SER A 491 46.39 12.38 -37.55
C SER A 491 47.03 12.92 -36.24
N SER A 492 48.22 12.53 -35.74
CA SER A 492 48.93 11.22 -35.66
C SER A 492 50.17 11.33 -34.73
N THR A 493 50.63 10.22 -34.12
CA THR A 493 51.99 9.92 -33.56
C THR A 493 52.56 10.67 -32.30
N GLY A 494 53.20 9.91 -31.39
CA GLY A 494 53.91 10.36 -30.15
C GLY A 494 55.44 10.60 -30.32
N PRO A 495 56.33 10.55 -29.28
CA PRO A 495 56.38 9.53 -28.19
C PRO A 495 56.92 9.95 -26.77
N SER A 496 56.83 9.01 -25.79
CA SER A 496 57.65 8.86 -24.53
C SER A 496 57.66 10.00 -23.46
N ALA A 497 57.86 9.77 -22.15
CA ALA A 497 58.29 8.59 -21.39
C ALA A 497 57.70 8.55 -19.95
N ALA A 498 57.85 7.43 -19.25
CA ALA A 498 57.45 7.23 -17.84
C ALA A 498 58.49 6.38 -17.06
N PRO A 499 58.42 6.34 -15.73
CA PRO A 499 58.73 5.11 -14.96
C PRO A 499 57.59 4.75 -13.98
N ARG A 500 56.99 3.54 -14.06
CA ARG A 500 57.28 2.31 -13.25
C ARG A 500 56.99 2.49 -11.73
N SER A 501 56.26 1.63 -11.01
CA SER A 501 55.65 0.28 -11.23
C SER A 501 54.44 0.11 -10.26
N ALA A 502 53.60 -0.95 -10.21
CA ALA A 502 53.77 -2.36 -10.56
C ALA A 502 52.47 -3.14 -10.90
N ARG A 503 52.64 -4.19 -11.73
CA ARG A 503 51.91 -5.49 -11.83
C ARG A 503 50.40 -5.56 -11.46
N ARG A 504 49.52 -5.52 -12.48
CA ARG A 504 48.12 -6.01 -12.41
C ARG A 504 48.03 -7.54 -12.52
N GLN A 505 47.09 -8.15 -11.79
CA GLN A 505 46.49 -9.44 -12.15
C GLN A 505 45.25 -9.23 -13.06
N PRO A 506 44.83 -10.22 -13.86
CA PRO A 506 43.70 -10.04 -14.78
C PRO A 506 42.36 -10.01 -14.04
N SER A 507 41.55 -8.98 -14.32
CA SER A 507 40.19 -8.84 -13.80
C SER A 507 39.26 -9.92 -14.36
N ARG A 508 38.60 -10.66 -13.47
CA ARG A 508 37.50 -11.57 -13.82
C ARG A 508 36.32 -10.73 -14.31
N ASN A 509 35.70 -11.12 -15.42
CA ASN A 509 34.49 -10.45 -15.92
C ASN A 509 33.33 -10.70 -14.96
N GLU A 510 32.94 -9.69 -14.19
CA GLU A 510 31.68 -9.70 -13.45
C GLU A 510 30.53 -9.32 -14.39
N GLY A 511 29.57 -10.22 -14.52
CA GLY A 511 28.36 -9.97 -15.30
C GLY A 511 27.46 -8.97 -14.57
N ARG A 512 26.83 -8.06 -15.31
CA ARG A 512 25.81 -7.14 -14.78
C ARG A 512 24.57 -7.91 -14.31
N GLY A 513 24.59 -8.39 -13.08
CA GLY A 513 23.38 -8.73 -12.32
C GLY A 513 22.65 -7.45 -11.90
N PHE A 514 21.32 -7.48 -11.89
CA PHE A 514 20.52 -6.43 -11.24
C PHE A 514 20.63 -6.60 -9.73
N LYS A 515 21.53 -5.86 -9.07
CA LYS A 515 21.54 -5.72 -7.61
C LYS A 515 20.33 -4.86 -7.20
N VAL A 516 19.52 -5.36 -6.26
CA VAL A 516 18.40 -4.62 -5.67
C VAL A 516 18.89 -4.03 -4.35
N ARG A 517 18.92 -2.71 -4.23
CA ARG A 517 19.27 -2.02 -2.97
C ARG A 517 18.25 -2.40 -1.89
N VAL A 518 18.72 -3.00 -0.79
CA VAL A 518 17.92 -3.28 0.40
C VAL A 518 18.30 -2.26 1.47
N SER A 519 17.33 -1.43 1.87
CA SER A 519 17.54 -0.45 2.93
C SER A 519 17.82 -1.13 4.27
N LYS A 520 18.91 -0.75 4.96
CA LYS A 520 19.13 -1.11 6.37
C LYS A 520 18.01 -0.60 7.29
N TYR A 521 17.29 0.44 6.87
CA TYR A 521 16.19 1.08 7.59
C TYR A 521 14.80 0.65 7.09
N ARG A 522 14.70 -0.35 6.17
CA ARG A 522 13.42 -0.85 5.60
C ARG A 522 12.38 -1.15 6.67
N HIS A 523 12.84 -1.76 7.75
CA HIS A 523 12.04 -2.21 8.88
C HIS A 523 12.24 -1.35 10.13
N LEU A 524 12.40 -0.02 9.94
CA LEU A 524 12.38 0.92 11.05
C LEU A 524 11.12 0.71 11.90
N ASN A 525 11.32 0.68 13.21
CA ASN A 525 10.27 0.52 14.21
C ASN A 525 10.15 1.83 14.98
N GLY A 526 8.95 2.40 15.01
CA GLY A 526 8.64 3.59 15.80
C GLY A 526 7.92 3.21 17.09
N SER A 527 8.27 3.84 18.21
CA SER A 527 7.58 3.69 19.49
C SER A 527 7.30 5.04 20.14
N VAL A 528 6.26 5.10 20.98
CA VAL A 528 5.99 6.25 21.85
C VAL A 528 6.54 5.92 23.24
N GLY A 529 7.25 6.86 23.85
CA GLY A 529 7.74 6.68 25.22
C GLY A 529 6.62 6.58 26.25
N ASN A 530 6.95 5.90 27.36
CA ASN A 530 6.03 5.61 28.46
C ASN A 530 5.30 6.86 28.97
N ARG A 531 4.09 6.69 29.50
CA ARG A 531 3.22 7.80 29.94
C ARG A 531 3.89 8.78 30.91
N ASP A 532 4.78 8.29 31.77
CA ASP A 532 5.54 9.11 32.74
C ASP A 532 6.61 9.99 32.08
N THR A 533 6.99 9.68 30.84
CA THR A 533 7.91 10.49 30.03
C THR A 533 7.21 11.59 29.23
N GLN A 534 5.88 11.58 29.18
CA GLN A 534 5.07 12.52 28.41
C GLN A 534 4.81 13.79 29.24
N ILE A 535 4.67 14.93 28.57
CA ILE A 535 4.14 16.16 29.17
C ILE A 535 2.65 16.22 28.82
N THR A 536 1.77 16.32 29.80
CA THR A 536 0.31 16.29 29.60
C THR A 536 -0.36 17.52 30.21
N ASN A 537 -1.64 17.76 29.87
CA ASN A 537 -2.40 18.94 30.32
C ASN A 537 -1.82 20.25 29.75
N LEU A 538 -1.46 20.24 28.46
CA LEU A 538 -0.95 21.41 27.74
C LEU A 538 -1.98 22.56 27.70
N PRO A 539 -1.53 23.83 27.73
CA PRO A 539 -2.38 24.98 27.53
C PRO A 539 -2.94 25.03 26.08
N PRO A 540 -4.06 25.75 25.84
CA PRO A 540 -4.57 25.97 24.49
C PRO A 540 -3.51 26.60 23.57
N MET A 541 -3.29 25.97 22.40
CA MET A 541 -2.22 26.32 21.47
C MET A 541 -2.70 27.22 20.32
N CYS A 542 -1.79 28.03 19.79
CA CYS A 542 -2.04 28.93 18.68
C CYS A 542 -2.52 28.16 17.44
N LYS A 543 -3.69 28.53 16.89
CA LYS A 543 -4.27 27.90 15.70
C LYS A 543 -3.97 28.65 14.40
N THR A 544 -3.48 29.89 14.49
CA THR A 544 -3.37 30.86 13.38
C THR A 544 -1.96 30.98 12.79
N LEU A 545 -1.02 30.12 13.18
CA LEU A 545 0.31 30.09 12.57
C LEU A 545 0.25 29.77 11.06
N PRO A 546 1.14 30.38 10.25
CA PRO A 546 1.30 30.05 8.84
C PRO A 546 1.54 28.55 8.62
N GLY A 547 1.11 28.02 7.47
CA GLY A 547 1.40 26.63 7.09
C GLY A 547 2.89 26.40 6.82
N GLU A 548 3.62 27.48 6.59
CA GLU A 548 5.07 27.61 6.40
C GLU A 548 5.86 27.55 7.72
N SER A 549 5.22 27.74 8.88
CA SER A 549 5.86 27.47 10.17
C SER A 549 5.92 25.98 10.47
N GLU A 550 6.90 25.54 11.25
CA GLU A 550 6.89 24.18 11.82
C GLU A 550 6.03 24.10 13.10
N GLY A 551 5.66 25.25 13.69
CA GLY A 551 4.65 25.39 14.75
C GLY A 551 5.02 24.80 16.12
N PHE A 552 6.07 23.98 16.19
CA PHE A 552 6.57 23.31 17.38
C PHE A 552 8.07 23.02 17.18
N ARG A 553 8.90 23.32 18.19
CA ARG A 553 10.35 23.11 18.14
C ARG A 553 10.85 22.48 19.43
N ALA A 554 11.87 21.65 19.32
CA ALA A 554 12.57 21.03 20.43
C ALA A 554 14.10 21.19 20.25
N ASN A 555 14.83 21.21 21.35
CA ASN A 555 16.26 20.94 21.40
C ASN A 555 16.52 19.86 22.48
N THR A 556 17.78 19.60 22.86
CA THR A 556 18.10 18.52 23.81
C THR A 556 17.69 18.80 25.26
N GLU A 557 17.31 20.05 25.59
CA GLU A 557 16.91 20.47 26.93
C GLU A 557 15.44 20.93 27.01
N ARG A 558 14.89 21.52 25.93
CA ARG A 558 13.69 22.37 25.99
C ARG A 558 12.78 22.22 24.78
N LEU A 559 11.50 22.57 24.99
CA LEU A 559 10.44 22.64 24.00
C LEU A 559 9.94 24.08 23.89
N ALA A 560 9.65 24.53 22.67
CA ALA A 560 8.96 25.79 22.41
C ALA A 560 7.60 25.52 21.76
N LEU A 561 6.53 26.04 22.37
CA LEU A 561 5.15 25.89 21.90
C LEU A 561 4.36 27.21 21.94
N PRO A 562 3.67 27.59 20.85
CA PRO A 562 2.97 28.86 20.74
C PRO A 562 1.57 28.77 21.37
N LEU A 563 1.24 29.71 22.26
CA LEU A 563 -0.01 29.72 23.01
C LEU A 563 -1.14 30.43 22.26
N ALA A 564 -2.39 30.06 22.55
CA ALA A 564 -3.60 30.72 22.05
C ALA A 564 -3.90 32.04 22.79
N ILE A 565 -2.89 32.91 22.94
CA ILE A 565 -2.97 34.19 23.65
C ILE A 565 -2.54 35.30 22.69
N SER A 566 -3.29 36.41 22.66
CA SER A 566 -2.97 37.60 21.88
C SER A 566 -1.63 38.21 22.29
N GLY A 567 -0.86 38.74 21.34
CA GLY A 567 0.45 39.35 21.61
C GLY A 567 1.65 38.40 21.50
N GLY A 568 1.48 37.24 20.88
CA GLY A 568 2.59 36.36 20.50
C GLY A 568 3.32 35.75 21.69
N HIS A 569 2.61 34.88 22.41
CA HIS A 569 3.17 34.14 23.53
C HIS A 569 3.79 32.81 23.07
N LEU A 570 5.08 32.62 23.32
CA LEU A 570 5.80 31.37 23.12
C LEU A 570 6.15 30.76 24.48
N ALA A 571 5.46 29.70 24.89
CA ALA A 571 5.80 28.98 26.11
C ALA A 571 7.03 28.10 25.90
N ILE A 572 7.93 28.11 26.90
CA ILE A 572 9.15 27.29 26.93
C ILE A 572 9.01 26.27 28.06
N LEU A 573 9.10 24.98 27.74
CA LEU A 573 9.02 23.88 28.71
C LEU A 573 10.35 23.12 28.79
N GLU A 574 10.79 22.79 29.99
CA GLU A 574 11.99 21.99 30.23
C GLU A 574 11.69 20.48 30.07
N LEU A 575 12.51 19.76 29.31
CA LEU A 575 12.37 18.30 29.11
C LEU A 575 12.68 17.46 30.36
N SER A 576 13.31 18.09 31.36
CA SER A 576 13.48 17.54 32.71
C SER A 576 12.18 17.54 33.53
N LYS A 577 11.21 18.41 33.20
CA LYS A 577 9.94 18.59 33.93
C LYS A 577 8.81 17.81 33.24
N ARG A 578 8.82 16.49 33.40
CA ARG A 578 7.86 15.55 32.78
C ARG A 578 6.58 15.37 33.60
N GLY A 579 5.56 14.75 33.02
CA GLY A 579 4.29 14.43 33.69
C GLY A 579 3.18 15.46 33.42
N ARG A 580 2.29 15.67 34.39
CA ARG A 580 1.14 16.58 34.23
C ARG A 580 1.53 18.02 34.54
N LEU A 581 1.44 18.90 33.53
CA LEU A 581 1.62 20.33 33.69
C LEU A 581 0.54 20.89 34.62
N GLN A 582 0.93 21.71 35.60
CA GLN A 582 -0.01 22.30 36.56
C GLN A 582 -0.95 23.30 35.88
N SER A 583 -2.19 23.37 36.37
CA SER A 583 -3.19 24.31 35.83
C SER A 583 -2.90 25.73 36.32
N GLY A 584 -2.28 26.54 35.48
CA GLY A 584 -1.90 27.93 35.77
C GLY A 584 -1.41 28.67 34.53
N VAL A 585 -0.93 29.90 34.73
CA VAL A 585 -0.25 30.67 33.66
C VAL A 585 1.11 30.02 33.38
N VAL A 586 1.31 29.55 32.15
CA VAL A 586 2.59 28.98 31.72
C VAL A 586 3.55 30.13 31.37
N PRO A 587 4.74 30.22 31.97
CA PRO A 587 5.75 31.21 31.61
C PRO A 587 6.06 31.20 30.10
N SER A 588 6.11 32.38 29.50
CA SER A 588 6.22 32.56 28.05
C SER A 588 7.09 33.75 27.67
N LEU A 589 7.70 33.69 26.48
CA LEU A 589 8.27 34.85 25.82
C LEU A 589 7.12 35.62 25.15
N ILE A 590 7.02 36.92 25.41
CA ILE A 590 5.93 37.77 24.92
C ILE A 590 6.50 38.69 23.85
N CYS A 591 6.11 38.49 22.59
CA CYS A 591 6.61 39.28 21.47
C CYS A 591 5.88 40.62 21.29
N GLY A 592 4.68 40.77 21.88
CA GLY A 592 3.78 41.91 21.70
C GLY A 592 2.99 41.89 20.39
N THR A 593 3.39 41.07 19.42
CA THR A 593 2.83 40.98 18.06
C THR A 593 2.66 39.50 17.66
N SER A 594 2.08 39.16 16.50
CA SER A 594 1.88 37.74 16.16
C SER A 594 3.20 37.03 15.82
N ILE A 595 3.38 35.83 16.38
CA ILE A 595 4.46 34.91 16.01
C ILE A 595 4.13 34.27 14.66
N MET A 596 5.12 34.29 13.76
CA MET A 596 5.02 33.70 12.43
C MET A 596 5.82 32.39 12.34
N ASP A 597 7.03 32.34 12.89
CA ASP A 597 7.85 31.12 13.00
C ASP A 597 8.93 31.30 14.08
N PHE A 598 9.63 30.22 14.45
CA PHE A 598 10.74 30.28 15.40
C PHE A 598 11.73 29.13 15.22
N ALA A 599 12.99 29.37 15.61
CA ALA A 599 14.07 28.40 15.56
C ALA A 599 14.99 28.54 16.78
N TRP A 600 15.46 27.40 17.31
CA TRP A 600 16.56 27.37 18.29
C TRP A 600 17.90 27.58 17.58
N ASP A 601 18.84 28.24 18.25
CA ASP A 601 20.25 28.33 17.81
C ASP A 601 20.88 26.93 17.91
N PRO A 602 21.40 26.35 16.80
CA PRO A 602 21.95 24.99 16.80
C PRO A 602 23.19 24.86 17.70
N PHE A 603 23.85 25.96 18.04
CA PHE A 603 25.05 25.99 18.88
C PHE A 603 24.76 26.42 20.33
N ASN A 604 23.50 26.77 20.66
CA ASN A 604 23.13 27.26 21.97
C ASN A 604 21.67 26.93 22.31
N ASN A 605 21.45 25.85 23.07
CA ASN A 605 20.13 25.40 23.55
C ASN A 605 19.32 26.45 24.32
N ARG A 606 19.95 27.54 24.79
CA ARG A 606 19.28 28.65 25.47
C ARG A 606 18.89 29.78 24.52
N ARG A 607 19.36 29.85 23.28
CA ARG A 607 19.04 30.97 22.38
C ARG A 607 17.98 30.58 21.35
N ILE A 608 16.94 31.40 21.22
CA ILE A 608 15.85 31.23 20.26
C ILE A 608 15.62 32.52 19.46
N ALA A 609 15.40 32.39 18.16
CA ALA A 609 14.99 33.48 17.29
C ALA A 609 13.52 33.30 16.89
N ILE A 610 12.75 34.38 16.97
CA ILE A 610 11.30 34.40 16.72
C ILE A 610 11.01 35.41 15.60
N ALA A 611 10.42 34.93 14.50
CA ALA A 611 9.93 35.74 13.40
C ALA A 611 8.55 36.32 13.75
N CYS A 612 8.39 37.62 13.54
CA CYS A 612 7.18 38.35 13.91
C CYS A 612 6.49 38.99 12.70
N ASP A 613 5.19 39.22 12.83
CA ASP A 613 4.33 39.89 11.85
C ASP A 613 4.66 41.38 11.64
N ASP A 614 5.36 42.03 12.58
CA ASP A 614 5.79 43.43 12.52
C ASP A 614 7.11 43.67 11.75
N GLY A 615 7.57 42.66 11.00
CA GLY A 615 8.80 42.72 10.20
C GLY A 615 10.09 42.62 11.01
N ARG A 616 10.01 42.24 12.29
CA ARG A 616 11.18 42.05 13.15
C ARG A 616 11.46 40.58 13.41
N VAL A 617 12.72 40.30 13.72
CA VAL A 617 13.13 39.05 14.36
C VAL A 617 13.60 39.37 15.77
N ARG A 618 12.99 38.71 16.76
CA ARG A 618 13.30 38.90 18.19
C ARG A 618 14.16 37.75 18.68
N VAL A 619 15.27 38.06 19.34
CA VAL A 619 16.24 37.07 19.80
C VAL A 619 16.23 37.04 21.33
N TRP A 620 16.16 35.84 21.89
CA TRP A 620 15.96 35.60 23.30
C TRP A 620 16.96 34.58 23.84
N THR A 621 17.52 34.84 25.02
CA THR A 621 18.30 33.89 25.81
C THR A 621 17.47 33.42 27.01
N ILE A 622 17.12 32.13 27.05
CA ILE A 622 16.38 31.53 28.15
C ILE A 622 17.29 31.37 29.37
N PRO A 623 16.86 31.75 30.58
CA PRO A 623 17.60 31.49 31.81
C PRO A 623 17.90 30.01 32.05
N GLU A 624 18.96 29.78 32.83
CA GLU A 624 19.30 28.46 33.34
C GLU A 624 18.19 27.94 34.27
N GLY A 625 17.76 26.68 34.09
CA GLY A 625 16.65 26.08 34.85
C GLY A 625 15.22 26.36 34.31
N GLY A 626 15.06 27.30 33.38
CA GLY A 626 13.80 27.56 32.68
C GLY A 626 13.27 28.99 32.80
N LEU A 627 12.11 29.22 32.18
CA LEU A 627 11.30 30.41 32.47
C LEU A 627 10.57 30.21 33.80
N HIS A 628 10.80 31.11 34.76
CA HIS A 628 10.07 31.17 36.02
C HIS A 628 8.90 32.17 35.97
N GLU A 629 9.07 33.24 35.19
CA GLU A 629 8.07 34.25 34.86
C GLU A 629 8.06 34.48 33.33
N SER A 630 7.05 35.19 32.84
CA SER A 630 7.00 35.54 31.40
C SER A 630 7.89 36.75 31.13
N LEU A 631 8.68 36.69 30.06
CA LEU A 631 9.61 37.76 29.69
C LEU A 631 9.01 38.62 28.56
N THR A 632 9.19 39.94 28.64
CA THR A 632 8.65 40.93 27.67
C THR A 632 9.70 41.67 26.85
N GLU A 633 10.96 41.69 27.29
CA GLU A 633 12.06 42.39 26.60
C GLU A 633 13.08 41.38 26.01
N PRO A 634 13.21 41.26 24.68
CA PRO A 634 14.21 40.39 24.05
C PRO A 634 15.63 40.94 24.24
N ASP A 635 16.64 40.07 24.25
CA ASP A 635 18.06 40.43 24.30
C ASP A 635 18.42 41.45 23.21
N PHE A 636 17.86 41.28 22.01
CA PHE A 636 17.88 42.26 20.93
C PHE A 636 16.83 41.95 19.84
N GLU A 637 16.58 42.95 18.98
CA GLU A 637 15.73 42.85 17.79
C GLU A 637 16.56 43.12 16.53
N LEU A 638 16.35 42.32 15.48
CA LEU A 638 16.84 42.58 14.13
C LEU A 638 15.76 43.34 13.34
N LYS A 639 16.17 44.41 12.64
CA LYS A 639 15.28 45.38 11.97
C LYS A 639 15.77 45.64 10.55
N GLY A 640 14.91 45.46 9.55
CA GLY A 640 15.26 45.71 8.15
C GLY A 640 14.29 45.14 7.12
N HIS A 641 13.53 44.09 7.45
CA HIS A 641 12.35 43.72 6.66
C HIS A 641 11.26 44.80 6.84
N THR A 642 10.48 45.05 5.78
CA THR A 642 9.42 46.08 5.78
C THR A 642 8.02 45.50 6.01
N GLU A 643 7.92 44.18 5.99
CA GLU A 643 6.68 43.39 6.07
C GLU A 643 6.91 42.16 6.96
N LYS A 644 5.83 41.45 7.32
CA LYS A 644 5.87 40.23 8.16
C LYS A 644 6.95 39.22 7.71
N VAL A 645 7.73 38.75 8.68
CA VAL A 645 8.74 37.70 8.48
C VAL A 645 8.05 36.34 8.58
N HIS A 646 8.13 35.50 7.54
CA HIS A 646 7.43 34.21 7.49
C HIS A 646 8.19 33.06 8.15
N PHE A 647 9.53 33.07 8.09
CA PHE A 647 10.37 32.01 8.64
C PHE A 647 11.79 32.51 8.97
N VAL A 648 12.45 31.81 9.90
CA VAL A 648 13.84 32.05 10.32
C VAL A 648 14.63 30.75 10.38
N LYS A 649 15.89 30.77 9.92
CA LYS A 649 16.81 29.63 9.95
C LYS A 649 18.22 30.09 10.29
N PHE A 650 18.78 29.55 11.37
CA PHE A 650 20.20 29.71 11.71
C PHE A 650 21.09 29.05 10.66
N HIS A 651 22.29 29.59 10.51
CA HIS A 651 23.33 29.01 9.66
C HIS A 651 23.88 27.71 10.29
N PRO A 652 24.06 26.62 9.50
CA PRO A 652 24.36 25.30 10.04
C PRO A 652 25.81 25.13 10.52
N THR A 653 26.73 26.02 10.11
CA THR A 653 28.17 25.90 10.40
C THR A 653 28.81 27.15 11.02
N ALA A 654 28.09 28.27 11.10
CA ALA A 654 28.66 29.56 11.55
C ALA A 654 27.82 30.17 12.68
N ALA A 655 28.44 30.39 13.84
CA ALA A 655 27.77 31.05 14.96
C ALA A 655 27.46 32.51 14.62
N GLY A 656 26.28 32.97 15.04
CA GLY A 656 25.87 34.36 14.85
C GLY A 656 25.41 34.73 13.44
N VAL A 657 25.21 33.77 12.52
CA VAL A 657 24.60 34.02 11.20
C VAL A 657 23.17 33.47 11.17
N LEU A 658 22.21 34.33 10.79
CA LEU A 658 20.78 34.00 10.74
C LEU A 658 20.19 34.43 9.39
N ALA A 659 19.34 33.60 8.78
CA ALA A 659 18.55 33.97 7.61
C ALA A 659 17.07 34.13 7.97
N SER A 660 16.40 35.13 7.38
CA SER A 660 14.95 35.33 7.48
C SER A 660 14.34 35.62 6.10
N GLY A 661 13.15 35.10 5.84
CA GLY A 661 12.39 35.42 4.62
C GLY A 661 11.06 36.11 4.94
N SER A 662 10.69 37.09 4.13
CA SER A 662 9.60 38.03 4.42
C SER A 662 8.56 38.11 3.30
N HIS A 663 7.41 38.72 3.61
CA HIS A 663 6.40 39.08 2.64
C HIS A 663 6.79 40.26 1.73
N ASP A 664 7.88 40.98 2.06
CA ASP A 664 8.53 41.97 1.18
C ASP A 664 9.28 41.35 -0.01
N LEU A 665 9.18 40.02 -0.17
CA LEU A 665 9.78 39.22 -1.25
C LEU A 665 11.31 39.12 -1.20
N THR A 666 11.93 39.45 -0.07
CA THR A 666 13.38 39.30 0.14
C THR A 666 13.71 38.21 1.17
N VAL A 667 14.95 37.74 1.11
CA VAL A 667 15.59 36.98 2.20
C VAL A 667 16.78 37.77 2.71
N ILE A 668 16.77 38.16 3.98
CA ILE A 668 17.90 38.84 4.61
C ILE A 668 18.76 37.83 5.36
N ILE A 669 20.08 38.00 5.29
CA ILE A 669 21.06 37.33 6.15
C ILE A 669 21.69 38.37 7.09
N TRP A 670 21.60 38.06 8.37
CA TRP A 670 21.98 38.92 9.49
C TRP A 670 23.29 38.47 10.11
N ASP A 671 24.08 39.43 10.55
CA ASP A 671 25.09 39.23 11.58
C ASP A 671 24.45 39.52 12.94
N MET A 672 24.37 38.52 13.80
CA MET A 672 23.75 38.61 15.13
C MET A 672 24.64 39.36 16.12
N GLU A 673 25.96 39.38 15.89
CA GLU A 673 26.92 40.04 16.78
C GLU A 673 26.93 41.56 16.51
N THR A 674 26.97 41.99 15.24
CA THR A 674 26.82 43.42 14.89
C THR A 674 25.37 43.89 14.84
N ARG A 675 24.41 42.96 14.76
CA ARG A 675 22.95 43.18 14.66
C ARG A 675 22.53 43.88 13.35
N GLU A 676 23.31 43.68 12.29
CA GLU A 676 23.13 44.32 10.99
C GLU A 676 22.58 43.35 9.94
N CYS A 677 21.78 43.89 9.02
CA CYS A 677 21.52 43.26 7.73
C CYS A 677 22.81 43.33 6.90
N LYS A 678 23.43 42.18 6.59
CA LYS A 678 24.68 42.12 5.82
C LYS A 678 24.44 41.82 4.33
N ILE A 679 23.45 40.98 4.03
CA ILE A 679 23.13 40.53 2.67
C ILE A 679 21.61 40.51 2.50
N CYS A 680 21.12 41.06 1.39
CA CYS A 680 19.70 41.02 1.01
C CYS A 680 19.54 40.28 -0.32
N LEU A 681 18.99 39.07 -0.27
CA LEU A 681 18.75 38.24 -1.45
C LEU A 681 17.42 38.62 -2.12
N GLN A 682 17.47 38.75 -3.44
CA GLN A 682 16.37 39.23 -4.29
C GLN A 682 16.04 38.24 -5.42
N GLY A 683 15.02 38.57 -6.21
CA GLY A 683 14.63 37.84 -7.42
C GLY A 683 13.37 36.97 -7.27
N HIS A 684 12.78 36.88 -6.07
CA HIS A 684 11.44 36.33 -5.85
C HIS A 684 10.37 37.32 -6.34
N THR A 685 9.28 36.82 -6.92
CA THR A 685 8.19 37.67 -7.46
C THR A 685 6.82 37.41 -6.81
N ASP A 686 6.76 36.53 -5.81
CA ASP A 686 5.57 36.22 -5.00
C ASP A 686 6.05 35.69 -3.63
N GLN A 687 5.14 35.33 -2.74
CA GLN A 687 5.42 34.81 -1.41
C GLN A 687 6.44 33.66 -1.42
N ILE A 688 7.51 33.82 -0.65
CA ILE A 688 8.48 32.76 -0.37
C ILE A 688 7.84 31.78 0.63
N PHE A 689 7.88 30.47 0.35
CA PHE A 689 7.26 29.44 1.20
C PHE A 689 8.23 28.75 2.13
N SER A 690 9.50 28.62 1.74
CA SER A 690 10.48 27.84 2.48
C SER A 690 11.91 28.20 2.08
N LEU A 691 12.82 28.03 3.04
CA LEU A 691 14.24 28.33 2.95
C LEU A 691 15.01 27.22 3.69
N ALA A 692 16.12 26.77 3.09
CA ALA A 692 17.04 25.81 3.70
C ALA A 692 18.49 26.11 3.32
N TRP A 693 19.38 26.12 4.31
CA TRP A 693 20.83 26.11 4.11
C TRP A 693 21.29 24.72 3.67
N ASP A 694 22.30 24.66 2.80
CA ASP A 694 23.02 23.42 2.54
C ASP A 694 23.86 23.00 3.76
N PRO A 695 24.27 21.73 3.87
CA PRO A 695 25.00 21.22 5.04
C PRO A 695 26.26 22.00 5.44
N ASP A 696 26.98 22.57 4.46
CA ASP A 696 28.22 23.32 4.70
C ASP A 696 27.97 24.81 4.99
N GLY A 697 26.79 25.34 4.67
CA GLY A 697 26.48 26.76 4.80
C GLY A 697 27.15 27.63 3.72
N VAL A 698 27.28 27.10 2.51
CA VAL A 698 27.78 27.83 1.33
C VAL A 698 26.61 28.30 0.47
N PHE A 699 25.58 27.47 0.33
CA PHE A 699 24.43 27.71 -0.52
C PHE A 699 23.12 27.77 0.28
N LEU A 700 22.19 28.55 -0.25
CA LEU A 700 20.84 28.68 0.31
C LEU A 700 19.80 28.34 -0.76
N ALA A 701 18.93 27.38 -0.48
CA ALA A 701 17.79 27.05 -1.34
C ALA A 701 16.52 27.74 -0.84
N THR A 702 15.70 28.22 -1.77
CA THR A 702 14.38 28.80 -1.47
C THR A 702 13.32 28.29 -2.45
N LEU A 703 12.10 28.09 -1.96
CA LEU A 703 10.90 27.85 -2.76
C LEU A 703 9.94 29.03 -2.66
N CYS A 704 9.32 29.37 -3.79
CA CYS A 704 8.44 30.52 -3.91
C CYS A 704 7.16 30.17 -4.66
N LYS A 705 6.09 30.91 -4.35
CA LYS A 705 4.76 30.81 -4.96
C LYS A 705 4.74 31.16 -6.46
N ASP A 706 5.80 31.82 -6.95
CA ASP A 706 6.10 32.00 -8.38
C ASP A 706 6.50 30.70 -9.11
N GLN A 707 6.37 29.54 -8.45
CA GLN A 707 6.63 28.18 -8.96
C GLN A 707 8.11 27.90 -9.26
N LYS A 708 9.03 28.66 -8.66
CA LYS A 708 10.47 28.46 -8.85
C LYS A 708 11.17 27.93 -7.61
N LEU A 709 12.09 27.00 -7.86
CA LEU A 709 13.15 26.59 -6.93
C LEU A 709 14.42 27.38 -7.28
N ARG A 710 14.99 28.06 -6.28
CA ARG A 710 16.19 28.89 -6.44
C ARG A 710 17.28 28.43 -5.49
N VAL A 711 18.53 28.49 -5.94
CA VAL A 711 19.72 28.33 -5.10
C VAL A 711 20.58 29.58 -5.23
N TYR A 712 20.96 30.14 -4.08
CA TYR A 712 21.82 31.30 -3.91
C TYR A 712 23.18 30.88 -3.39
N ASP A 713 24.21 31.65 -3.75
CA ASP A 713 25.53 31.68 -3.11
C ASP A 713 25.63 33.06 -2.44
N PRO A 714 25.16 33.21 -1.18
CA PRO A 714 24.81 34.54 -0.66
C PRO A 714 26.01 35.48 -0.54
N ARG A 715 27.20 34.93 -0.34
CA ARG A 715 28.45 35.71 -0.24
C ARG A 715 29.00 36.16 -1.58
N ARG A 716 28.44 35.64 -2.68
CA ARG A 716 28.85 35.92 -4.06
C ARG A 716 27.82 36.75 -4.84
N SER A 717 26.53 36.58 -4.57
CA SER A 717 25.48 37.33 -5.26
C SER A 717 24.18 37.41 -4.45
N GLU A 718 23.56 38.57 -4.54
CA GLU A 718 22.18 38.83 -4.07
C GLU A 718 21.12 38.15 -4.96
N LEU A 719 21.49 37.72 -6.17
CA LEU A 719 20.60 37.04 -7.11
C LEU A 719 20.84 35.52 -7.12
N PRO A 720 19.85 34.70 -7.51
CA PRO A 720 19.99 33.25 -7.53
C PRO A 720 21.06 32.83 -8.54
N VAL A 721 22.02 32.02 -8.11
CA VAL A 721 23.05 31.44 -9.00
C VAL A 721 22.51 30.29 -9.84
N ARG A 722 21.41 29.67 -9.40
CA ARG A 722 20.66 28.64 -10.13
C ARG A 722 19.16 28.85 -9.87
N GLU A 723 18.34 28.68 -10.91
CA GLU A 723 16.88 28.76 -10.85
C GLU A 723 16.28 27.65 -11.72
N GLY A 724 15.14 27.11 -11.30
CA GLY A 724 14.41 26.09 -12.04
C GLY A 724 12.97 25.93 -11.55
N LEU A 725 12.27 24.92 -12.06
CA LEU A 725 10.86 24.67 -11.72
C LEU A 725 10.75 24.05 -10.33
N GLY A 726 9.84 24.58 -9.51
CA GLY A 726 9.42 24.00 -8.24
C GLY A 726 8.07 23.27 -8.33
N PRO A 727 7.50 22.85 -7.18
CA PRO A 727 6.16 22.27 -7.13
C PRO A 727 5.09 23.20 -7.74
N THR A 728 4.17 22.62 -8.52
CA THR A 728 3.19 23.39 -9.31
C THR A 728 1.97 23.88 -8.53
N GLY A 729 1.71 23.34 -7.35
CA GLY A 729 0.59 23.72 -6.49
C GLY A 729 0.86 24.97 -5.67
N THR A 730 -0.16 25.83 -5.53
CA THR A 730 -0.07 27.14 -4.87
C THR A 730 -0.30 27.12 -3.36
N ARG A 731 -0.46 25.93 -2.76
CA ARG A 731 -0.85 25.73 -1.35
C ARG A 731 0.33 25.61 -0.37
N GLY A 732 1.48 26.18 -0.73
CA GLY A 732 2.74 26.07 0.00
C GLY A 732 3.63 24.92 -0.46
N ALA A 733 4.94 25.06 -0.22
CA ALA A 733 5.95 24.03 -0.50
C ALA A 733 7.14 24.13 0.48
N ARG A 734 7.82 23.03 0.81
CA ARG A 734 9.05 23.00 1.63
C ARG A 734 10.25 22.54 0.82
N VAL A 735 11.44 23.03 1.17
CA VAL A 735 12.72 22.58 0.61
C VAL A 735 13.66 22.09 1.72
N THR A 736 14.47 21.08 1.44
CA THR A 736 15.51 20.56 2.34
C THR A 736 16.65 19.98 1.51
N TRP A 737 17.90 20.27 1.89
CA TRP A 737 19.08 19.67 1.27
C TRP A 737 19.30 18.25 1.80
N VAL A 738 19.70 17.35 0.92
CA VAL A 738 19.93 15.93 1.23
C VAL A 738 21.21 15.43 0.58
N LEU A 739 21.68 14.25 0.96
CA LEU A 739 22.85 13.59 0.39
C LEU A 739 24.09 14.51 0.38
N GLY A 740 24.44 15.09 1.53
CA GLY A 740 25.60 15.99 1.68
C GLY A 740 25.53 17.26 0.81
N GLY A 741 24.34 17.82 0.58
CA GLY A 741 24.16 19.03 -0.24
C GLY A 741 24.20 18.80 -1.76
N SER A 742 24.41 17.56 -2.21
CA SER A 742 24.38 17.23 -3.64
C SER A 742 22.96 17.32 -4.25
N HIS A 743 21.92 17.16 -3.43
CA HIS A 743 20.53 17.09 -3.88
C HIS A 743 19.59 17.92 -3.01
N LEU A 744 18.41 18.21 -3.54
CA LEU A 744 17.33 18.97 -2.90
C LEU A 744 16.04 18.15 -2.93
N VAL A 745 15.45 17.91 -1.76
CA VAL A 745 14.07 17.44 -1.63
C VAL A 745 13.14 18.64 -1.57
N THR A 746 12.07 18.61 -2.35
CA THR A 746 10.94 19.54 -2.20
C THR A 746 9.66 18.76 -1.87
N THR A 747 8.90 19.22 -0.89
CA THR A 747 7.51 18.78 -0.68
C THR A 747 6.55 19.89 -1.12
N GLY A 748 5.37 19.52 -1.59
CA GLY A 748 4.36 20.49 -2.00
C GLY A 748 3.10 19.80 -2.51
N PHE A 749 2.41 20.47 -3.43
CA PHE A 749 1.18 19.96 -4.02
C PHE A 749 1.27 19.95 -5.54
N ASN A 750 0.48 19.09 -6.18
CA ASN A 750 0.18 19.21 -7.61
C ASN A 750 -1.09 20.04 -7.87
N LYS A 751 -1.45 20.17 -9.14
CA LYS A 751 -2.64 20.91 -9.61
C LYS A 751 -3.97 20.34 -9.13
N VAL A 752 -4.01 19.10 -8.63
CA VAL A 752 -5.22 18.45 -8.07
C VAL A 752 -5.19 18.33 -6.53
N SER A 753 -4.30 19.07 -5.85
CA SER A 753 -4.13 19.08 -4.39
C SER A 753 -3.71 17.74 -3.76
N GLU A 754 -3.13 16.83 -4.52
CA GLU A 754 -2.35 15.71 -3.97
C GLU A 754 -1.01 16.24 -3.43
N ARG A 755 -0.58 15.74 -2.27
CA ARG A 755 0.72 16.04 -1.65
C ARG A 755 1.79 15.23 -2.37
N GLN A 756 2.86 15.90 -2.78
CA GLN A 756 3.95 15.29 -3.53
C GLN A 756 5.31 15.59 -2.90
N VAL A 757 6.23 14.65 -3.07
CA VAL A 757 7.66 14.81 -2.78
C VAL A 757 8.44 14.69 -4.08
N SER A 758 9.43 15.55 -4.29
CA SER A 758 10.29 15.56 -5.49
C SER A 758 11.75 15.72 -5.11
N LEU A 759 12.64 15.05 -5.83
CA LEU A 759 14.09 15.16 -5.66
C LEU A 759 14.71 15.88 -6.86
N TYR A 760 15.64 16.80 -6.64
CA TYR A 760 16.39 17.53 -7.66
C TYR A 760 17.90 17.38 -7.44
N ASP A 761 18.69 17.34 -8.52
CA ASP A 761 20.14 17.59 -8.46
C ASP A 761 20.34 19.08 -8.14
N SER A 762 21.11 19.41 -7.09
CA SER A 762 21.31 20.81 -6.71
C SER A 762 22.03 21.62 -7.79
N LYS A 763 22.77 20.98 -8.70
CA LYS A 763 23.46 21.60 -9.84
C LYS A 763 22.54 21.86 -11.03
N SER A 764 21.41 21.15 -11.15
CA SER A 764 20.50 21.22 -12.30
C SER A 764 19.03 21.19 -11.89
N LEU A 765 18.46 22.38 -11.67
CA LEU A 765 17.08 22.57 -11.20
C LEU A 765 16.01 22.52 -12.30
N SER A 766 16.37 22.19 -13.55
CA SER A 766 15.46 22.27 -14.70
C SER A 766 14.23 21.35 -14.61
N ALA A 767 14.39 20.19 -13.96
CA ALA A 767 13.35 19.21 -13.71
C ALA A 767 13.76 18.32 -12.51
N PRO A 768 12.80 17.73 -11.78
CA PRO A 768 13.10 16.74 -10.75
C PRO A 768 13.61 15.42 -11.35
N LEU A 769 14.47 14.72 -10.59
CA LEU A 769 14.95 13.36 -10.86
C LEU A 769 13.84 12.31 -10.64
N THR A 770 13.02 12.52 -9.60
CA THR A 770 11.77 11.79 -9.37
C THR A 770 10.74 12.69 -8.68
N THR A 771 9.46 12.36 -8.82
CA THR A 771 8.33 12.97 -8.11
C THR A 771 7.32 11.89 -7.76
N GLU A 772 7.09 11.69 -6.46
CA GLU A 772 6.17 10.69 -5.92
C GLU A 772 4.94 11.38 -5.29
N GLY A 773 3.76 10.82 -5.56
CA GLY A 773 2.51 11.19 -4.87
C GLY A 773 2.42 10.46 -3.52
N ILE A 774 2.06 11.19 -2.47
CA ILE A 774 1.92 10.65 -1.10
C ILE A 774 0.46 10.31 -0.81
N ASP A 775 -0.40 11.32 -0.77
CA ASP A 775 -1.84 11.23 -0.49
C ASP A 775 -2.55 12.56 -0.80
N VAL A 776 -3.86 12.65 -0.50
CA VAL A 776 -4.65 13.88 -0.62
C VAL A 776 -5.04 14.37 0.78
N SER A 777 -4.30 15.34 1.31
CA SER A 777 -4.55 16.00 2.60
C SER A 777 -4.29 17.51 2.46
N PRO A 778 -5.04 18.40 3.14
CA PRO A 778 -4.89 19.84 3.00
C PRO A 778 -3.62 20.41 3.64
N ALA A 779 -2.91 19.64 4.48
CA ALA A 779 -1.76 20.08 5.24
C ALA A 779 -0.44 19.78 4.51
N ILE A 780 0.38 20.82 4.31
CA ILE A 780 1.72 20.70 3.72
C ILE A 780 2.58 19.70 4.50
N LEU A 781 3.31 18.84 3.79
CA LEU A 781 4.28 17.92 4.39
C LEU A 781 5.53 18.70 4.81
N ILE A 782 5.88 18.60 6.09
CA ILE A 782 7.13 19.07 6.67
C ILE A 782 8.17 17.94 6.54
N PRO A 783 9.27 18.15 5.81
CA PRO A 783 10.36 17.18 5.74
C PRO A 783 11.31 17.33 6.93
N PHE A 784 11.78 16.19 7.45
CA PHE A 784 12.98 16.07 8.27
C PHE A 784 13.89 15.02 7.65
N TYR A 785 15.19 15.31 7.53
CA TYR A 785 16.16 14.42 6.91
C TYR A 785 17.30 14.13 7.89
N ASP A 786 17.47 12.86 8.24
CA ASP A 786 18.64 12.37 8.96
C ASP A 786 19.72 11.98 7.96
N GLU A 787 20.86 12.67 8.00
CA GLU A 787 21.92 12.50 7.01
C GLU A 787 22.64 11.14 7.14
N ASP A 788 22.94 10.75 8.38
CA ASP A 788 23.67 9.52 8.72
C ASP A 788 22.97 8.26 8.20
N SER A 789 21.64 8.18 8.33
CA SER A 789 20.83 7.08 7.77
C SER A 789 20.31 7.35 6.35
N SER A 790 20.48 8.57 5.84
CA SER A 790 19.80 9.10 4.65
C SER A 790 18.26 8.94 4.68
N THR A 791 17.66 8.96 5.88
CA THR A 791 16.21 8.80 6.05
C THR A 791 15.48 10.15 6.02
N LEU A 792 14.54 10.28 5.09
CA LEU A 792 13.57 11.36 4.97
C LEU A 792 12.26 10.98 5.64
N PHE A 793 11.92 11.67 6.73
CA PHE A 793 10.60 11.61 7.38
C PHE A 793 9.72 12.77 6.87
N LEU A 794 8.46 12.49 6.52
CA LEU A 794 7.48 13.47 6.06
C LEU A 794 6.22 13.43 6.94
N THR A 795 5.73 14.59 7.36
CA THR A 795 4.51 14.70 8.17
C THR A 795 3.83 16.06 8.02
N GLY A 796 2.50 16.10 7.98
CA GLY A 796 1.69 17.33 8.01
C GLY A 796 0.95 17.54 9.34
N LYS A 797 0.48 18.77 9.56
CA LYS A 797 -0.41 19.12 10.69
C LYS A 797 -1.77 18.45 10.52
N GLY A 798 -2.16 17.62 11.49
CA GLY A 798 -3.39 16.83 11.45
C GLY A 798 -3.23 15.43 10.86
N ASP A 799 -2.02 15.04 10.46
CA ASP A 799 -1.76 13.66 10.03
C ASP A 799 -1.72 12.71 11.24
N SER A 800 -2.01 11.43 11.00
CA SER A 800 -1.80 10.32 11.96
C SER A 800 -0.70 9.35 11.51
N THR A 801 0.04 9.71 10.47
CA THR A 801 1.12 8.91 9.88
C THR A 801 2.33 9.81 9.67
N ILE A 802 3.51 9.32 10.06
CA ILE A 802 4.80 9.87 9.64
C ILE A 802 5.29 8.95 8.52
N PHE A 803 5.31 9.46 7.30
CA PHE A 803 5.84 8.75 6.14
C PHE A 803 7.36 8.73 6.22
N ALA A 804 7.99 7.69 5.70
CA ALA A 804 9.44 7.52 5.76
C ALA A 804 9.98 6.95 4.44
N PHE A 805 11.09 7.52 3.97
CA PHE A 805 11.79 7.14 2.74
C PHE A 805 13.30 7.15 3.00
N GLU A 806 14.06 6.21 2.43
CA GLU A 806 15.50 6.39 2.27
C GLU A 806 15.75 7.15 0.97
N VAL A 807 16.58 8.19 1.04
CA VAL A 807 17.00 8.98 -0.12
C VAL A 807 18.31 8.39 -0.66
N ALA A 808 18.38 8.24 -1.97
CA ALA A 808 19.46 7.51 -2.64
C ALA A 808 19.96 8.25 -3.89
N LEU A 809 21.18 7.92 -4.32
CA LEU A 809 21.78 8.41 -5.57
C LEU A 809 21.37 7.59 -6.80
N ASP A 810 20.83 6.39 -6.59
CA ASP A 810 20.36 5.45 -7.61
C ASP A 810 18.82 5.41 -7.70
N ALA A 811 18.29 5.28 -8.91
CA ALA A 811 16.85 5.22 -9.16
C ALA A 811 16.20 4.01 -8.47
N PRO A 812 15.01 4.14 -7.84
CA PRO A 812 14.06 5.27 -7.92
C PRO A 812 14.35 6.50 -7.03
N TYR A 813 15.53 6.60 -6.40
CA TYR A 813 15.99 7.71 -5.54
C TYR A 813 15.24 7.91 -4.22
N LEU A 814 13.95 7.58 -4.15
CA LEU A 814 13.13 7.58 -2.94
C LEU A 814 12.63 6.16 -2.69
N PHE A 815 13.25 5.47 -1.74
CA PHE A 815 12.89 4.10 -1.38
C PHE A 815 11.94 4.12 -0.17
N PRO A 816 10.66 3.73 -0.31
CA PRO A 816 9.71 3.77 0.81
C PRO A 816 10.13 2.80 1.93
N LEU A 817 10.18 3.33 3.15
CA LEU A 817 10.43 2.59 4.38
C LEU A 817 9.13 2.35 5.13
N SER A 818 9.18 1.56 6.19
CA SER A 818 8.01 1.32 7.06
C SER A 818 7.51 2.66 7.65
N HIS A 819 6.32 3.10 7.22
CA HIS A 819 5.71 4.33 7.73
C HIS A 819 5.24 4.13 9.17
N TYR A 820 5.39 5.15 10.00
CA TYR A 820 4.99 5.08 11.40
C TYR A 820 3.59 5.66 11.60
N LYS A 821 2.64 4.81 12.03
CA LYS A 821 1.29 5.25 12.37
C LYS A 821 1.23 5.63 13.85
N CYS A 822 1.01 6.92 14.08
CA CYS A 822 0.91 7.55 15.39
C CYS A 822 -0.29 6.98 16.19
N PRO A 823 -0.08 6.28 17.32
CA PRO A 823 -1.18 5.76 18.13
C PRO A 823 -1.92 6.89 18.84
N GLY A 824 -3.24 6.75 19.08
CA GLY A 824 -4.04 7.78 19.74
C GLY A 824 -4.57 8.91 18.84
N GLY A 825 -4.32 8.86 17.52
CA GLY A 825 -4.93 9.77 16.54
C GLY A 825 -3.96 10.81 15.94
N PRO A 826 -4.49 11.90 15.36
CA PRO A 826 -3.67 12.87 14.62
C PRO A 826 -2.86 13.81 15.53
N HIS A 827 -1.66 14.16 15.09
CA HIS A 827 -0.78 15.13 15.76
C HIS A 827 -0.89 16.53 15.13
N GLN A 828 -0.62 17.56 15.93
CA GLN A 828 -0.55 18.94 15.47
C GLN A 828 0.81 19.26 14.81
N ALA A 829 1.89 18.69 15.33
CA ALA A 829 3.25 18.84 14.81
C ALA A 829 4.15 17.71 15.34
N VAL A 830 5.34 17.56 14.74
CA VAL A 830 6.42 16.69 15.20
C VAL A 830 7.72 17.48 15.12
N ALA A 831 8.51 17.50 16.21
CA ALA A 831 9.81 18.13 16.26
C ALA A 831 10.88 17.05 16.46
N PHE A 832 11.63 16.73 15.40
CA PHE A 832 12.79 15.85 15.48
C PHE A 832 13.96 16.52 16.20
N LEU A 833 14.76 15.73 16.90
CA LEU A 833 15.93 16.16 17.65
C LEU A 833 17.23 15.93 16.85
N PRO A 834 18.32 16.65 17.16
CA PRO A 834 19.64 16.35 16.60
C PRO A 834 20.12 14.96 17.02
N LYS A 835 21.00 14.35 16.22
CA LYS A 835 21.54 12.98 16.44
C LYS A 835 22.12 12.75 17.84
N LEU A 836 22.70 13.79 18.45
CA LEU A 836 23.23 13.77 19.82
C LEU A 836 22.17 13.40 20.89
N ALA A 837 20.88 13.55 20.60
CA ALA A 837 19.78 13.15 21.49
C ALA A 837 19.43 11.66 21.40
N CYS A 838 19.92 10.93 20.40
CA CYS A 838 19.55 9.54 20.16
C CYS A 838 20.36 8.59 21.06
N SER A 839 19.68 7.60 21.66
CA SER A 839 20.31 6.55 22.45
C SER A 839 20.92 5.47 21.54
N VAL A 840 22.17 5.67 21.13
CA VAL A 840 22.85 4.80 20.15
C VAL A 840 23.11 3.39 20.67
N ALA A 841 23.36 3.24 21.98
CA ALA A 841 23.44 1.94 22.65
C ALA A 841 22.12 1.12 22.58
N GLU A 842 21.03 1.80 22.29
CA GLU A 842 19.66 1.27 22.21
C GLU A 842 19.17 1.15 20.74
N VAL A 843 20.09 1.30 19.78
CA VAL A 843 19.90 1.31 18.32
C VAL A 843 18.83 2.33 17.87
N GLU A 844 18.69 3.42 18.61
CA GLU A 844 17.87 4.57 18.21
C GLU A 844 18.66 5.44 17.22
N PHE A 845 18.17 5.53 15.98
CA PHE A 845 18.83 6.31 14.92
C PHE A 845 18.15 7.67 14.69
N ALA A 846 16.91 7.84 15.13
CA ALA A 846 16.22 9.11 15.16
C ALA A 846 15.24 9.16 16.34
N CYS A 847 15.09 10.33 16.94
CA CYS A 847 14.10 10.59 18.00
C CYS A 847 13.42 11.94 17.77
N ALA A 848 12.19 12.07 18.26
CA ALA A 848 11.38 13.27 18.09
C ALA A 848 10.43 13.49 19.27
N PHE A 849 9.80 14.65 19.31
CA PHE A 849 8.60 14.89 20.11
C PHE A 849 7.38 15.06 19.21
N ARG A 850 6.30 14.35 19.53
CA ARG A 850 4.99 14.51 18.92
C ARG A 850 4.13 15.44 19.76
N LEU A 851 3.56 16.47 19.13
CA LEU A 851 2.61 17.38 19.75
C LEU A 851 1.19 16.94 19.41
N THR A 852 0.41 16.51 20.40
CA THR A 852 -1.04 16.28 20.26
C THR A 852 -1.81 17.54 20.70
N THR A 853 -3.14 17.48 20.72
CA THR A 853 -3.99 18.55 21.27
C THR A 853 -3.79 18.78 22.77
N THR A 854 -3.30 17.79 23.53
CA THR A 854 -3.26 17.82 25.01
C THR A 854 -1.96 17.29 25.65
N SER A 855 -1.06 16.72 24.85
CA SER A 855 0.20 16.09 25.29
C SER A 855 1.37 16.39 24.34
N VAL A 856 2.58 16.44 24.89
CA VAL A 856 3.83 16.21 24.16
C VAL A 856 4.34 14.82 24.51
N GLU A 857 4.65 14.03 23.49
CA GLU A 857 4.97 12.62 23.63
C GLU A 857 6.29 12.32 22.91
N PRO A 858 7.32 11.75 23.57
CA PRO A 858 8.55 11.35 22.90
C PRO A 858 8.29 10.19 21.93
N LEU A 859 8.89 10.27 20.75
CA LEU A 859 8.94 9.24 19.73
C LEU A 859 10.38 8.74 19.56
N SER A 860 10.54 7.44 19.43
CA SER A 860 11.81 6.75 19.21
C SER A 860 11.74 5.94 17.92
N PHE A 861 12.76 6.00 17.07
CA PHE A 861 12.87 5.24 15.82
C PHE A 861 14.13 4.38 15.82
N ARG A 862 13.95 3.06 15.64
CA ARG A 862 15.00 2.03 15.83
C ARG A 862 15.03 1.03 14.69
N VAL A 863 16.15 0.33 14.56
CA VAL A 863 16.29 -0.84 13.68
C VAL A 863 16.50 -2.10 14.55
N PRO A 864 15.71 -3.18 14.37
CA PRO A 864 15.92 -4.43 15.12
C PRO A 864 17.24 -5.13 14.74
N ARG A 865 18.07 -5.50 15.73
CA ARG A 865 19.41 -6.11 15.53
C ARG A 865 19.64 -7.27 16.51
N LEU A 866 20.34 -8.33 16.07
CA LEU A 866 20.62 -9.51 16.92
C LEU A 866 21.55 -9.19 18.09
N ARG A 867 22.50 -8.28 17.86
CA ARG A 867 23.60 -7.96 18.77
C ARG A 867 23.54 -6.50 19.19
N SER A 868 22.42 -6.07 19.77
CA SER A 868 22.23 -4.69 20.22
C SER A 868 23.14 -4.31 21.40
N GLU A 869 23.80 -5.27 22.05
CA GLU A 869 24.87 -5.03 23.01
C GLU A 869 26.16 -4.45 22.41
N LEU A 870 26.29 -4.47 21.07
CA LEU A 870 27.43 -3.90 20.34
C LEU A 870 27.07 -2.58 19.64
N PHE A 871 28.07 -1.73 19.45
CA PHE A 871 27.94 -0.51 18.68
C PHE A 871 27.75 -0.85 17.20
N GLN A 872 26.60 -0.47 16.65
CA GLN A 872 26.23 -0.74 15.25
C GLN A 872 26.93 0.26 14.31
N ASP A 873 28.25 0.14 14.16
CA ASP A 873 29.07 0.98 13.27
C ASP A 873 28.65 0.93 11.79
N ASP A 874 27.85 -0.08 11.42
CA ASP A 874 27.24 -0.22 10.10
C ASP A 874 25.94 0.59 9.90
N LEU A 875 25.37 1.14 10.99
CA LEU A 875 24.19 2.03 11.05
C LEU A 875 24.54 3.44 11.54
N PHE A 876 25.60 3.58 12.33
CA PHE A 876 26.07 4.85 12.90
C PHE A 876 27.45 5.18 12.32
N PRO A 877 27.52 5.75 11.09
CA PRO A 877 28.76 6.35 10.59
C PRO A 877 29.19 7.52 11.49
N ASP A 878 30.38 8.07 11.27
CA ASP A 878 30.78 9.30 11.95
C ASP A 878 29.75 10.41 11.65
N THR A 879 29.11 10.93 12.70
CA THR A 879 28.02 11.91 12.64
C THR A 879 28.60 13.32 12.48
N ARG A 880 27.97 14.18 11.66
CA ARG A 880 28.38 15.60 11.60
C ARG A 880 28.10 16.29 12.93
N VAL A 881 29.11 16.98 13.46
CA VAL A 881 28.99 17.87 14.62
C VAL A 881 28.18 19.10 14.23
N THR A 882 26.91 19.12 14.61
CA THR A 882 25.97 20.24 14.37
C THR A 882 25.81 21.17 15.59
N TRP A 883 26.28 20.75 16.76
CA TRP A 883 26.17 21.46 18.04
C TRP A 883 27.40 22.31 18.39
N GLN A 884 28.41 22.37 17.50
CA GLN A 884 29.57 23.27 17.63
C GLN A 884 29.74 24.03 16.32
N PRO A 885 29.96 25.36 16.36
CA PRO A 885 30.18 26.14 15.15
C PRO A 885 31.57 25.83 14.58
N ALA A 886 31.65 25.69 13.25
CA ALA A 886 32.92 25.60 12.55
C ALA A 886 33.53 26.99 12.29
N LEU A 887 32.70 28.04 12.21
CA LEU A 887 33.06 29.42 11.86
C LEU A 887 32.41 30.44 12.83
N THR A 888 33.01 31.61 12.96
CA THR A 888 32.31 32.81 13.46
C THR A 888 31.53 33.51 12.34
N SER A 889 30.65 34.46 12.69
CA SER A 889 29.96 35.28 11.68
C SER A 889 30.95 36.07 10.83
N GLU A 890 31.90 36.75 11.46
CA GLU A 890 32.99 37.49 10.79
C GLU A 890 33.75 36.62 9.78
N GLU A 891 34.22 35.43 10.20
CA GLU A 891 34.95 34.51 9.31
C GLU A 891 34.09 34.09 8.10
N TRP A 892 32.80 33.80 8.32
CA TRP A 892 31.91 33.41 7.24
C TRP A 892 31.66 34.57 6.26
N PHE A 893 31.39 35.78 6.75
CA PHE A 893 31.12 36.96 5.92
C PHE A 893 32.33 37.41 5.09
N VAL A 894 33.57 37.24 5.57
CA VAL A 894 34.79 37.51 4.77
C VAL A 894 35.13 36.37 3.79
N GLY A 895 34.29 35.33 3.70
CA GLY A 895 34.39 34.28 2.69
C GLY A 895 35.09 32.99 3.13
N VAL A 896 35.46 32.85 4.41
CA VAL A 896 36.09 31.61 4.90
C VAL A 896 35.08 30.45 4.83
N THR A 897 35.54 29.29 4.40
CA THR A 897 34.77 28.05 4.41
C THR A 897 35.62 26.97 5.06
N ARG A 898 35.06 26.20 6.00
CA ARG A 898 35.71 25.10 6.71
C ARG A 898 34.94 23.82 6.45
N ALA A 899 35.65 22.70 6.32
CA ALA A 899 35.02 21.40 6.20
C ALA A 899 34.25 21.05 7.50
N PRO A 900 33.08 20.40 7.41
CA PRO A 900 32.35 19.95 8.58
C PRO A 900 33.18 18.95 9.39
N LYS A 901 33.08 19.06 10.72
CA LYS A 901 33.69 18.13 11.66
C LYS A 901 32.76 16.93 11.85
N TYR A 902 33.31 15.74 11.81
CA TYR A 902 32.61 14.49 12.08
C TYR A 902 33.14 13.85 13.37
N VAL A 903 32.29 13.08 14.06
CA VAL A 903 32.63 12.36 15.30
C VAL A 903 31.89 11.04 15.37
N SER A 904 32.57 9.97 15.78
CA SER A 904 31.92 8.71 16.07
C SER A 904 30.99 8.85 17.27
N MET A 905 29.76 8.33 17.15
CA MET A 905 28.79 8.28 18.24
C MET A 905 28.97 7.04 19.15
N ARG A 906 30.10 6.32 19.03
CA ARG A 906 30.43 5.12 19.82
C ARG A 906 30.59 5.45 21.31
N PRO A 907 29.81 4.84 22.21
CA PRO A 907 30.06 4.93 23.65
C PRO A 907 31.43 4.32 24.00
N PRO A 908 32.22 4.92 24.92
CA PRO A 908 33.59 4.46 25.22
C PRO A 908 33.69 3.03 25.76
N ASP A 909 32.60 2.50 26.32
CA ASP A 909 32.43 1.19 26.93
C ASP A 909 31.86 0.13 25.97
N MET A 910 31.52 0.50 24.74
CA MET A 910 30.88 -0.39 23.75
C MET A 910 31.90 -0.89 22.71
N GLU A 911 31.88 -2.18 22.39
CA GLU A 911 32.67 -2.77 21.30
C GLU A 911 31.96 -2.60 19.94
N CYS A 912 32.71 -2.41 18.85
CA CYS A 912 32.12 -2.32 17.51
C CYS A 912 31.59 -3.67 17.03
N LEU A 913 30.47 -3.66 16.30
CA LEU A 913 29.93 -4.84 15.63
C LEU A 913 30.94 -5.44 14.63
N SER A 914 31.68 -4.60 13.89
CA SER A 914 32.72 -5.05 12.95
C SER A 914 33.96 -5.67 13.61
N GLU A 915 34.24 -5.35 14.88
CA GLU A 915 35.40 -5.84 15.64
C GLU A 915 35.12 -7.18 16.34
N ALA A 916 33.84 -7.49 16.58
CA ALA A 916 33.44 -8.64 17.39
C ALA A 916 33.50 -9.98 16.62
N PRO A 917 33.87 -11.09 17.28
CA PRO A 917 34.00 -12.39 16.62
C PRO A 917 32.66 -12.90 16.06
N GLU A 918 32.72 -13.54 14.89
CA GLU A 918 31.56 -14.15 14.23
C GLU A 918 30.98 -15.32 15.05
N VAL A 919 29.90 -15.06 15.77
CA VAL A 919 29.09 -16.10 16.40
C VAL A 919 28.20 -16.73 15.33
N ARG A 920 28.63 -17.85 14.75
CA ARG A 920 27.74 -18.68 13.92
C ARG A 920 26.55 -19.13 14.79
N PRO A 921 25.28 -18.85 14.40
CA PRO A 921 24.14 -19.40 15.11
C PRO A 921 24.23 -20.94 15.08
N PRO A 922 23.86 -21.64 16.16
CA PRO A 922 23.90 -23.09 16.19
C PRO A 922 23.04 -23.65 15.06
N ALA A 923 23.60 -24.56 14.26
CA ALA A 923 22.90 -25.15 13.13
C ALA A 923 21.54 -25.71 13.57
N PRO A 924 20.47 -25.51 12.79
CA PRO A 924 19.13 -25.96 13.19
C PRO A 924 19.17 -27.46 13.47
N HIS A 925 18.87 -27.83 14.72
CA HIS A 925 18.90 -29.22 15.14
C HIS A 925 17.77 -29.97 14.42
N VAL A 926 18.10 -30.60 13.31
CA VAL A 926 17.23 -31.61 12.68
C VAL A 926 17.06 -32.72 13.71
N PRO A 927 15.84 -33.06 14.15
CA PRO A 927 15.63 -34.22 14.99
C PRO A 927 15.99 -35.45 14.16
N ARG A 928 17.03 -36.19 14.57
CA ARG A 928 17.21 -37.54 14.05
C ARG A 928 16.06 -38.38 14.60
N LEU A 929 15.30 -39.00 13.71
CA LEU A 929 14.34 -40.04 14.09
C LEU A 929 15.09 -41.11 14.89
N PRO A 930 14.54 -41.59 16.03
CA PRO A 930 15.12 -42.72 16.74
C PRO A 930 15.23 -43.92 15.81
N GLN A 931 16.45 -44.41 15.62
CA GLN A 931 16.63 -45.81 15.26
C GLN A 931 16.26 -46.62 16.49
N ASP A 932 15.45 -47.66 16.29
CA ASP A 932 14.91 -48.63 17.27
C ASP A 932 13.41 -48.47 17.61
N VAL A 933 12.55 -48.68 16.61
CA VAL A 933 11.19 -49.21 16.80
C VAL A 933 10.92 -50.27 15.73
N SER A 934 10.96 -51.54 16.12
CA SER A 934 10.44 -52.64 15.30
C SER A 934 8.91 -52.68 15.36
N LEU A 935 8.27 -52.90 14.21
CA LEU A 935 6.83 -53.12 14.11
C LEU A 935 6.53 -54.61 14.32
N ASP A 936 5.91 -54.95 15.44
CA ASP A 936 5.22 -56.23 15.63
C ASP A 936 3.70 -56.03 15.59
N PHE A 937 3.01 -57.09 15.20
CA PHE A 937 1.61 -57.09 14.74
C PHE A 937 0.61 -57.39 15.88
N GLU A 938 -0.65 -57.01 15.65
CA GLU A 938 -1.79 -57.06 16.59
C GLU A 938 -1.80 -55.98 17.69
N GLY A 939 -2.96 -55.38 17.92
CA GLY A 939 -3.09 -54.14 18.67
C GLY A 939 -3.77 -54.30 20.02
N ASP A 940 -3.17 -53.70 21.04
CA ASP A 940 -3.89 -52.81 21.96
C ASP A 940 -2.89 -51.83 22.64
N LEU A 941 -3.30 -50.61 22.96
CA LEU A 941 -2.40 -49.59 23.52
C LEU A 941 -2.50 -49.51 25.04
N THR A 942 -1.54 -50.13 25.74
CA THR A 942 -1.29 -49.84 27.17
C THR A 942 0.14 -49.36 27.39
N LEU A 943 0.29 -48.16 27.94
CA LEU A 943 1.59 -47.58 28.29
C LEU A 943 2.11 -48.17 29.60
N SER A 944 3.36 -48.60 29.63
CA SER A 944 3.99 -49.19 30.80
C SER A 944 4.24 -48.17 31.91
N SER A 945 4.02 -48.58 33.16
CA SER A 945 4.09 -47.74 34.37
C SER A 945 5.43 -47.02 34.56
N SER A 946 6.54 -47.62 34.12
CA SER A 946 7.89 -47.07 34.22
C SER A 946 8.09 -45.75 33.46
N VAL A 947 7.33 -45.50 32.39
CA VAL A 947 7.40 -44.24 31.63
C VAL A 947 6.66 -43.11 32.37
N ILE A 948 5.61 -43.44 33.12
CA ILE A 948 4.81 -42.48 33.88
C ILE A 948 5.61 -41.98 35.10
N GLU A 949 6.30 -42.88 35.80
CA GLU A 949 7.15 -42.52 36.96
C GLU A 949 8.32 -41.62 36.54
N SER A 950 9.05 -41.95 35.46
CA SER A 950 10.17 -41.12 34.99
C SER A 950 9.75 -39.72 34.53
N ASN A 951 8.53 -39.55 34.01
CA ASN A 951 8.02 -38.23 33.64
C ASN A 951 7.59 -37.41 34.86
N ARG A 952 7.04 -38.05 35.89
CA ARG A 952 6.61 -37.39 37.13
C ARG A 952 7.80 -36.87 37.94
N GLU A 953 8.89 -37.63 38.03
CA GLU A 953 10.14 -37.16 38.66
C GLU A 953 10.75 -35.95 37.94
N LYS A 954 10.67 -35.92 36.59
CA LYS A 954 11.12 -34.78 35.79
C LYS A 954 10.23 -33.55 36.00
N GLU A 955 8.92 -33.71 36.07
CA GLU A 955 8.00 -32.61 36.40
C GLU A 955 8.29 -32.04 37.80
N GLU A 956 8.51 -32.88 38.81
CA GLU A 956 8.83 -32.40 40.17
C GLU A 956 10.19 -31.68 40.24
N GLN A 957 11.22 -32.16 39.52
CA GLN A 957 12.50 -31.44 39.39
C GLN A 957 12.35 -30.10 38.69
N ILE A 958 11.54 -30.03 37.62
CA ILE A 958 11.26 -28.79 36.89
C ILE A 958 10.46 -27.81 37.77
N ILE A 959 9.44 -28.27 38.51
CA ILE A 959 8.64 -27.45 39.43
C ILE A 959 9.50 -26.90 40.58
N ASN A 960 10.41 -27.70 41.15
CA ASN A 960 11.33 -27.21 42.18
C ASN A 960 12.36 -26.21 41.62
N SER A 961 12.85 -26.42 40.38
CA SER A 961 13.72 -25.45 39.68
C SER A 961 13.01 -24.14 39.31
N MET A 962 11.68 -24.17 39.09
CA MET A 962 10.89 -22.95 38.94
C MET A 962 10.66 -22.25 40.29
N LYS A 963 10.33 -22.98 41.36
CA LYS A 963 10.14 -22.41 42.70
C LYS A 963 11.39 -21.70 43.24
N SER A 964 12.59 -22.23 42.97
CA SER A 964 13.85 -21.59 43.35
C SER A 964 14.20 -20.32 42.55
N LYS A 965 13.45 -19.99 41.50
CA LYS A 965 13.66 -18.79 40.67
C LYS A 965 12.69 -17.64 40.99
N ILE A 966 11.74 -17.83 41.91
CA ILE A 966 10.75 -16.81 42.28
C ILE A 966 11.17 -16.13 43.60
N THR A 967 12.26 -15.35 43.56
CA THR A 967 12.56 -14.32 44.58
C THR A 967 13.30 -13.13 43.95
N ASN A 968 12.58 -12.02 43.78
CA ASN A 968 13.02 -10.62 43.63
C ASN A 968 14.30 -10.31 42.80
N HIS A 969 14.14 -9.90 41.54
CA HIS A 969 14.24 -8.49 41.09
C HIS A 969 14.21 -8.38 39.54
N HIS A 970 13.69 -7.25 39.02
CA HIS A 970 13.80 -6.76 37.63
C HIS A 970 13.96 -7.79 36.50
N ASP A 971 12.84 -8.17 35.87
CA ASP A 971 12.84 -8.84 34.56
C ASP A 971 12.41 -7.89 33.43
N ALA A 972 12.98 -8.14 32.25
CA ALA A 972 12.83 -7.37 31.02
C ALA A 972 11.42 -7.49 30.40
N LEU A 973 11.05 -6.52 29.55
CA LEU A 973 9.74 -6.48 28.89
C LEU A 973 9.69 -7.50 27.73
N PRO A 974 8.50 -7.91 27.27
CA PRO A 974 8.35 -8.75 26.07
C PRO A 974 8.92 -8.13 24.77
N GLN A 975 9.33 -6.87 24.85
CA GLN A 975 9.97 -6.06 23.81
C GLN A 975 11.48 -6.33 23.72
N ASP A 976 12.09 -6.89 24.76
CA ASP A 976 13.52 -7.16 24.83
C ASP A 976 13.86 -8.59 24.30
N MET A 977 12.85 -9.26 23.73
CA MET A 977 12.89 -10.62 23.18
C MET A 977 12.76 -10.67 21.65
N PHE A 978 12.96 -9.54 20.95
CA PHE A 978 13.03 -9.52 19.49
C PHE A 978 14.40 -10.05 19.02
N GLU A 979 14.45 -11.29 18.53
CA GLU A 979 15.56 -11.77 17.69
C GLU A 979 15.63 -10.87 16.44
N GLY A 980 16.67 -10.04 16.33
CA GLY A 980 16.93 -9.26 15.14
C GLY A 980 17.42 -10.09 13.94
N VAL A 981 17.96 -9.41 12.93
CA VAL A 981 18.47 -10.05 11.70
C VAL A 981 20.00 -10.09 11.72
N ASP A 982 20.61 -11.16 11.17
CA ASP A 982 22.06 -11.32 11.07
C ASP A 982 22.66 -10.19 10.20
N PRO A 983 23.73 -9.49 10.66
CA PRO A 983 24.43 -8.48 9.86
C PRO A 983 24.74 -8.92 8.42
N LYS A 984 25.06 -10.20 8.20
CA LYS A 984 25.39 -10.73 6.87
C LYS A 984 24.22 -10.79 5.89
N GLU A 985 22.97 -10.83 6.35
CA GLU A 985 21.81 -10.71 5.45
C GLU A 985 21.65 -9.28 4.88
N TRP A 986 22.35 -8.28 5.45
CA TRP A 986 22.36 -6.90 4.96
C TRP A 986 23.53 -6.60 4.01
N ASP A 987 24.59 -7.41 4.05
CA ASP A 987 25.87 -7.18 3.36
C ASP A 987 26.17 -8.21 2.22
N GLU A 988 25.14 -8.81 1.59
CA GLU A 988 25.32 -9.74 0.44
C GLU A 988 25.80 -9.03 -0.85
N ASP A 989 27.07 -8.63 -0.85
CA ASP A 989 27.82 -8.11 -2.01
C ASP A 989 28.59 -9.26 -2.72
N VAL A 990 27.86 -10.25 -3.27
CA VAL A 990 28.40 -11.38 -4.07
C VAL A 990 27.59 -11.65 -5.33
#